data_AF-H3ZFF5-F1
#
_entry.id   AF-H3ZFF5-F1
#
_cell.length_a   1.000
_cell.length_b   1.000
_cell.length_c   1.000
_cell.angle_alpha   90.00
_cell.angle_beta   90.00
_cell.angle_gamma   90.00
#
_symmetry.space_group_name_H-M   'P 1'
#
loop_
_entity.id
_entity.type
_entity.pdbx_description
1 polymer ?
#
loop_
_entity_poly.entity_id
_entity_poly.type
_entity_poly.pdbx_seq_one_letter_code
_entity_poly.pdbx_strand_id
1 'polypeptide(L)'
;MKEIYEHFNIPLDFKIESISDRLLVFIKYLLIIENPQEYLKRLYETWVLKLNDVASSDENYVTRKELFTYLKKFPFISTLLLIRVPGNDILEDCEPNRQIAILAHVFNCRGNADYSAYLDFYKVFIERPKSTILSVREILSLSSLGLKKYFENAKESNVFDYELIVQYLNHPFKRLDCDKKSVISNDYVISEVIDEYDGFKVSAVNVSNFDESEGGSFLKLETEIPLTTTQQKNKFNKQKSGMQRAFYNVELCVFSSIKYALPDEVSLLFDVLCPHLKTGEYSKISIDTGKKLIVLFLSFFGLKNPLSIVLRNLSSKKDFLPDENEIYVEYSFVGNVKSTLCRLSLPANFLKTNPPAVCDDRIHYQTVDRISFELPHPLTLMFHIVLHSIGPDKRRAHALNVAFDMTEQKYKKWLRTGLKNSGLSRKSITIRAIHSAFLAFSRETVPESMMRYLSGQPAIQQHYVCFTAAEFSGHVLKIWRRFCSALRIHIKDQTADSNSISVSGDEIYNHVGSKITIRTDVYDAFFNDFSKKIGGLSPVGVLNNAALYIHMRIASTSGLRPVNEPYPNLAHTDLAHGIFTVADKRVHSQEERRLIVLAPSAASLLACWRRAAEAFSKRVPLSPPANCLMFWQNGWISLKRAVINEQLELITNEQLSAYSMRHTAATGHIFLSSNFNQRKLDMLLNHSRAGVSVWSRFAMAAPAQLIAMQQQAIALYDSKYAEQDRMIINALTRIL
;
A
#
# COMPACT_ATOMS: atom_id res chain seq x y z
N MET A 1 -20.89 37.26 -5.21
CA MET A 1 -19.62 36.56 -5.57
C MET A 1 -18.67 36.44 -4.39
N LYS A 2 -18.23 37.53 -3.77
CA LYS A 2 -17.38 37.51 -2.56
C LYS A 2 -17.93 36.59 -1.47
N GLU A 3 -19.24 36.67 -1.20
CA GLU A 3 -19.93 35.82 -0.22
C GLU A 3 -19.86 34.31 -0.55
N ILE A 4 -19.94 33.92 -1.83
CA ILE A 4 -19.84 32.50 -2.26
C ILE A 4 -18.39 32.01 -2.12
N TYR A 5 -17.44 32.86 -2.48
CA TYR A 5 -16.01 32.58 -2.30
C TYR A 5 -15.65 32.44 -0.83
N GLU A 6 -16.21 33.28 0.03
CA GLU A 6 -16.01 33.22 1.48
C GLU A 6 -16.69 32.02 2.11
N HIS A 7 -17.95 31.74 1.74
CA HIS A 7 -18.74 30.64 2.33
C HIS A 7 -18.15 29.26 2.00
N PHE A 8 -17.83 29.00 0.72
CA PHE A 8 -17.22 27.72 0.31
C PHE A 8 -15.70 27.71 0.39
N ASN A 9 -15.08 28.81 0.86
CA ASN A 9 -13.63 29.01 0.88
C ASN A 9 -13.02 28.68 -0.50
N ILE A 10 -13.54 29.29 -1.56
CA ILE A 10 -13.04 29.13 -2.93
C ILE A 10 -11.80 30.04 -3.07
N PRO A 11 -10.66 29.52 -3.55
CA PRO A 11 -9.50 30.36 -3.83
C PRO A 11 -9.87 31.49 -4.81
N LEU A 12 -9.52 32.74 -4.52
CA LEU A 12 -9.83 33.90 -5.37
C LEU A 12 -9.25 33.78 -6.80
N ASP A 13 -8.17 33.02 -6.94
CA ASP A 13 -7.50 32.67 -8.20
C ASP A 13 -8.17 31.50 -8.95
N PHE A 14 -9.19 30.87 -8.38
CA PHE A 14 -9.90 29.74 -8.96
C PHE A 14 -10.98 30.21 -9.95
N LYS A 15 -10.96 29.67 -11.17
CA LYS A 15 -11.96 29.99 -12.21
C LYS A 15 -13.27 29.25 -11.95
N ILE A 16 -14.35 30.03 -11.77
CA ILE A 16 -15.72 29.59 -11.43
C ILE A 16 -16.26 28.52 -12.39
N GLU A 17 -15.93 28.62 -13.68
CA GLU A 17 -16.40 27.73 -14.74
C GLU A 17 -16.06 26.24 -14.46
N SER A 18 -14.90 25.95 -13.87
CA SER A 18 -14.45 24.56 -13.65
C SER A 18 -15.22 23.80 -12.55
N ILE A 19 -15.91 24.53 -11.67
CA ILE A 19 -16.72 23.96 -10.57
C ILE A 19 -18.21 24.29 -10.69
N SER A 20 -18.58 25.08 -11.68
CA SER A 20 -19.92 25.66 -11.87
C SER A 20 -21.05 24.63 -11.75
N ASP A 21 -21.03 23.60 -12.60
CA ASP A 21 -22.08 22.58 -12.66
C ASP A 21 -22.19 21.78 -11.35
N ARG A 22 -21.05 21.40 -10.79
CA ARG A 22 -20.97 20.62 -9.55
C ARG A 22 -21.42 21.43 -8.33
N LEU A 23 -20.96 22.68 -8.25
CA LEU A 23 -21.30 23.56 -7.15
C LEU A 23 -22.76 23.98 -7.22
N LEU A 24 -23.32 24.15 -8.41
CA LEU A 24 -24.74 24.43 -8.60
C LEU A 24 -25.61 23.29 -8.06
N VAL A 25 -25.31 22.04 -8.46
CA VAL A 25 -26.03 20.86 -7.95
C VAL A 25 -25.82 20.70 -6.44
N PHE A 26 -24.60 20.91 -5.97
CA PHE A 26 -24.28 20.87 -4.54
C PHE A 26 -25.10 21.87 -3.71
N ILE A 27 -25.18 23.14 -4.14
CA ILE A 27 -25.96 24.18 -3.43
C ILE A 27 -27.44 23.81 -3.39
N LYS A 28 -27.99 23.25 -4.48
CA LYS A 28 -29.38 22.77 -4.53
C LYS A 28 -29.64 21.65 -3.51
N TYR A 29 -28.71 20.71 -3.37
CA TYR A 29 -28.85 19.64 -2.36
C TYR A 29 -28.69 20.16 -0.95
N LEU A 30 -27.76 21.08 -0.71
CA LEU A 30 -27.60 21.72 0.60
C LEU A 30 -28.87 22.46 1.03
N LEU A 31 -29.53 23.16 0.10
CA LEU A 31 -30.83 23.81 0.32
C LEU A 31 -31.94 22.84 0.72
N ILE A 32 -31.94 21.63 0.17
CA ILE A 32 -32.92 20.59 0.50
C ILE A 32 -32.63 20.01 1.90
N ILE A 33 -31.35 19.79 2.22
CA ILE A 33 -30.92 19.14 3.46
C ILE A 33 -31.05 20.06 4.69
N GLU A 34 -30.70 21.35 4.57
CA GLU A 34 -30.69 22.28 5.72
C GLU A 34 -32.04 22.97 5.99
N ASN A 35 -33.09 22.63 5.22
CA ASN A 35 -34.25 23.51 4.97
C ASN A 35 -33.81 24.87 4.37
N PRO A 36 -34.64 25.52 3.53
CA PRO A 36 -34.20 26.70 2.80
C PRO A 36 -33.97 27.89 3.74
N GLN A 37 -32.74 28.05 4.23
CA GLN A 37 -32.30 29.28 4.88
C GLN A 37 -32.22 30.39 3.84
N GLU A 38 -32.76 31.56 4.16
CA GLU A 38 -32.83 32.73 3.27
C GLU A 38 -31.43 33.12 2.73
N TYR A 39 -30.39 32.90 3.55
CA TYR A 39 -28.99 33.08 3.16
C TYR A 39 -28.55 32.13 2.02
N LEU A 40 -28.81 30.83 2.12
CA LEU A 40 -28.46 29.86 1.07
C LEU A 40 -29.25 30.10 -0.22
N LYS A 41 -30.51 30.53 -0.10
CA LYS A 41 -31.36 30.87 -1.26
C LYS A 41 -30.78 32.07 -2.01
N ARG A 42 -30.34 33.12 -1.29
CA ARG A 42 -29.64 34.28 -1.88
C ARG A 42 -28.32 33.88 -2.54
N LEU A 43 -27.53 32.98 -1.95
CA LEU A 43 -26.30 32.45 -2.55
C LEU A 43 -26.59 31.71 -3.86
N TYR A 44 -27.64 30.88 -3.90
CA TYR A 44 -28.07 30.16 -5.11
C TYR A 44 -28.51 31.12 -6.23
N GLU A 45 -29.38 32.08 -5.92
CA GLU A 45 -29.86 33.09 -6.89
C GLU A 45 -28.70 33.91 -7.46
N THR A 46 -27.76 34.32 -6.59
CA THR A 46 -26.55 35.05 -6.99
C THR A 46 -25.65 34.22 -7.93
N TRP A 47 -25.56 32.92 -7.71
CA TRP A 47 -24.75 32.02 -8.55
C TRP A 47 -25.37 31.80 -9.93
N VAL A 48 -26.69 31.55 -9.99
CA VAL A 48 -27.43 31.35 -11.24
C VAL A 48 -27.36 32.58 -12.15
N LEU A 49 -27.53 33.78 -11.58
CA LEU A 49 -27.40 35.04 -12.34
C LEU A 49 -26.01 35.19 -12.98
N LYS A 50 -24.95 34.68 -12.33
CA LYS A 50 -23.58 34.78 -12.84
C LYS A 50 -23.25 33.71 -13.89
N LEU A 51 -23.79 32.51 -13.78
CA LEU A 51 -23.58 31.47 -14.79
C LEU A 51 -24.16 31.88 -16.15
N ASN A 52 -25.26 32.65 -16.15
CA ASN A 52 -25.85 33.21 -17.37
C ASN A 52 -24.97 34.31 -18.01
N ASP A 53 -24.11 34.98 -17.25
CA ASP A 53 -23.17 36.02 -17.74
C ASP A 53 -21.88 35.43 -18.37
N VAL A 54 -21.54 34.17 -18.07
CA VAL A 54 -20.21 33.59 -18.34
C VAL A 54 -20.19 32.69 -19.59
N ALA A 55 -21.30 32.62 -20.34
CA ALA A 55 -21.45 31.75 -21.51
C ALA A 55 -20.52 32.05 -22.72
N SER A 56 -19.55 32.95 -22.61
CA SER A 56 -18.64 33.30 -23.70
C SER A 56 -17.24 33.73 -23.24
N SER A 57 -16.41 32.83 -22.72
CA SER A 57 -14.94 33.00 -22.77
C SER A 57 -14.17 31.68 -22.68
N ASP A 58 -13.02 31.63 -23.36
CA ASP A 58 -12.12 30.48 -23.57
C ASP A 58 -11.93 29.52 -22.37
N GLU A 59 -12.22 28.24 -22.61
CA GLU A 59 -11.96 27.09 -21.72
C GLU A 59 -10.49 27.02 -21.29
N ASN A 60 -10.18 27.61 -20.13
CA ASN A 60 -8.88 27.47 -19.49
C ASN A 60 -8.98 26.50 -18.31
N TYR A 61 -8.53 25.28 -18.54
CA TYR A 61 -8.53 24.16 -17.60
C TYR A 61 -7.62 24.42 -16.38
N VAL A 62 -8.11 24.07 -15.17
CA VAL A 62 -7.30 24.00 -13.94
C VAL A 62 -6.18 22.96 -14.10
N THR A 63 -4.95 23.36 -13.80
CA THR A 63 -3.78 22.48 -13.94
C THR A 63 -3.67 21.49 -12.77
N ARG A 64 -3.03 20.32 -13.01
CA ARG A 64 -2.82 19.30 -11.96
C ARG A 64 -1.96 19.81 -10.78
N LYS A 65 -1.10 20.78 -11.04
CA LYS A 65 -0.25 21.43 -10.02
C LYS A 65 -1.09 22.28 -9.08
N GLU A 66 -2.04 23.03 -9.63
CA GLU A 66 -3.01 23.84 -8.89
C GLU A 66 -3.92 22.94 -8.03
N LEU A 67 -4.50 21.88 -8.59
CA LEU A 67 -5.29 20.87 -7.86
C LEU A 67 -4.54 20.26 -6.66
N PHE A 68 -3.25 19.93 -6.82
CA PHE A 68 -2.44 19.37 -5.71
C PHE A 68 -2.19 20.40 -4.59
N THR A 69 -1.98 21.67 -4.94
CA THR A 69 -1.83 22.76 -3.98
C THR A 69 -3.16 23.08 -3.28
N TYR A 70 -4.28 22.98 -3.99
CA TYR A 70 -5.61 23.25 -3.45
C TYR A 70 -6.11 22.13 -2.53
N LEU A 71 -5.79 20.85 -2.78
CA LEU A 71 -6.18 19.72 -1.91
C LEU A 71 -5.82 19.91 -0.43
N LYS A 72 -4.72 20.59 -0.12
CA LYS A 72 -4.28 20.84 1.27
C LYS A 72 -4.87 22.08 1.94
N LYS A 73 -5.39 23.02 1.14
CA LYS A 73 -5.88 24.33 1.63
C LYS A 73 -7.39 24.50 1.48
N PHE A 74 -7.99 23.81 0.52
CA PHE A 74 -9.38 23.91 0.10
C PHE A 74 -9.93 22.49 -0.17
N PRO A 75 -10.06 21.67 0.88
CA PRO A 75 -10.33 20.24 0.74
C PRO A 75 -11.73 19.97 0.16
N PHE A 76 -12.74 20.75 0.57
CA PHE A 76 -14.10 20.66 0.02
C PHE A 76 -14.12 20.85 -1.51
N ILE A 77 -13.59 21.98 -1.99
CA ILE A 77 -13.55 22.32 -3.42
C ILE A 77 -12.77 21.29 -4.22
N SER A 78 -11.69 20.78 -3.65
CA SER A 78 -10.89 19.74 -4.30
C SER A 78 -11.64 18.41 -4.39
N THR A 79 -12.37 18.01 -3.36
CA THR A 79 -13.22 16.82 -3.38
C THR A 79 -14.37 16.96 -4.36
N LEU A 80 -15.01 18.14 -4.42
CA LEU A 80 -16.06 18.43 -5.38
C LEU A 80 -15.56 18.25 -6.83
N LEU A 81 -14.38 18.77 -7.16
CA LEU A 81 -13.74 18.63 -8.48
C LEU A 81 -13.43 17.18 -8.88
N LEU A 82 -13.23 16.29 -7.90
CA LEU A 82 -12.94 14.87 -8.15
C LEU A 82 -14.19 14.07 -8.50
N ILE A 83 -15.38 14.56 -8.17
CA ILE A 83 -16.66 13.99 -8.60
C ILE A 83 -16.82 14.26 -10.11
N ARG A 84 -17.37 13.30 -10.87
CA ARG A 84 -17.66 13.52 -12.31
C ARG A 84 -18.75 14.60 -12.46
N VAL A 85 -18.91 15.15 -13.67
CA VAL A 85 -19.96 16.14 -13.91
C VAL A 85 -21.32 15.50 -13.63
N PRO A 86 -22.18 16.09 -12.78
CA PRO A 86 -23.52 15.58 -12.50
C PRO A 86 -24.44 15.66 -13.71
N GLY A 87 -25.53 14.90 -13.69
CA GLY A 87 -26.60 15.02 -14.67
C GLY A 87 -27.31 16.37 -14.56
N ASN A 88 -27.90 16.85 -15.67
CA ASN A 88 -28.63 18.11 -15.69
C ASN A 88 -29.91 18.06 -14.83
N ASP A 89 -30.49 16.86 -14.66
CA ASP A 89 -31.60 16.63 -13.76
C ASP A 89 -31.08 16.30 -12.34
N ILE A 90 -31.51 17.11 -11.38
CA ILE A 90 -31.10 17.05 -9.97
C ILE A 90 -31.68 15.85 -9.23
N LEU A 91 -32.66 15.15 -9.81
CA LEU A 91 -33.19 13.90 -9.28
C LEU A 91 -32.77 12.70 -10.14
N GLU A 92 -31.95 12.92 -11.16
CA GLU A 92 -31.37 11.84 -11.95
C GLU A 92 -30.55 10.94 -11.03
N ASP A 93 -30.93 9.67 -10.99
CA ASP A 93 -30.32 8.71 -10.08
C ASP A 93 -29.02 8.15 -10.68
N CYS A 94 -27.99 9.00 -10.71
CA CYS A 94 -26.67 8.68 -11.20
C CYS A 94 -25.61 8.80 -10.11
N GLU A 95 -24.52 8.04 -10.27
CA GLU A 95 -23.43 7.98 -9.28
C GLU A 95 -22.87 9.37 -8.90
N PRO A 96 -22.61 10.31 -9.83
CA PRO A 96 -22.15 11.65 -9.46
C PRO A 96 -23.17 12.42 -8.61
N ASN A 97 -24.47 12.32 -8.89
CA ASN A 97 -25.52 12.98 -8.12
C ASN A 97 -25.60 12.41 -6.70
N ARG A 98 -25.49 11.08 -6.54
CA ARG A 98 -25.45 10.44 -5.21
C ARG A 98 -24.24 10.88 -4.40
N GLN A 99 -23.07 10.98 -5.05
CA GLN A 99 -21.84 11.46 -4.42
C GLN A 99 -22.00 12.92 -3.94
N ILE A 100 -22.55 13.82 -4.76
CA ILE A 100 -22.76 15.21 -4.37
C ILE A 100 -23.79 15.32 -3.22
N ALA A 101 -24.85 14.51 -3.23
CA ALA A 101 -25.85 14.49 -2.15
C ALA A 101 -25.24 14.06 -0.80
N ILE A 102 -24.42 13.01 -0.78
CA ILE A 102 -23.72 12.57 0.45
C ILE A 102 -22.67 13.61 0.87
N LEU A 103 -21.95 14.20 -0.08
CA LEU A 103 -20.99 15.27 0.19
C LEU A 103 -21.67 16.48 0.86
N ALA A 104 -22.91 16.80 0.48
CA ALA A 104 -23.69 17.87 1.11
C ALA A 104 -24.01 17.58 2.59
N HIS A 105 -24.34 16.33 2.95
CA HIS A 105 -24.47 15.95 4.36
C HIS A 105 -23.15 16.06 5.14
N VAL A 106 -22.05 15.61 4.55
CA VAL A 106 -20.71 15.73 5.16
C VAL A 106 -20.33 17.20 5.32
N PHE A 107 -20.63 18.06 4.35
CA PHE A 107 -20.37 19.49 4.41
C PHE A 107 -21.23 20.16 5.49
N ASN A 108 -22.54 19.90 5.54
CA ASN A 108 -23.45 20.42 6.58
C ASN A 108 -22.93 20.07 7.98
N CYS A 109 -22.42 18.85 8.16
CA CYS A 109 -21.81 18.48 9.42
C CYS A 109 -20.43 19.14 9.64
N ARG A 110 -19.49 19.05 8.71
CA ARG A 110 -18.05 19.32 8.98
C ARG A 110 -17.53 20.67 8.48
N GLY A 111 -18.28 21.37 7.65
CA GLY A 111 -17.87 22.61 7.00
C GLY A 111 -16.72 22.42 5.99
N ASN A 112 -16.24 23.52 5.41
CA ASN A 112 -15.36 23.52 4.23
C ASN A 112 -13.88 23.10 4.48
N ALA A 113 -13.43 23.06 5.74
CA ALA A 113 -12.00 22.97 6.09
C ALA A 113 -11.54 21.59 6.60
N ASP A 114 -12.46 20.65 6.86
CA ASP A 114 -12.12 19.35 7.44
C ASP A 114 -11.49 18.39 6.42
N TYR A 115 -10.17 18.52 6.23
CA TYR A 115 -9.39 17.69 5.30
C TYR A 115 -9.60 16.19 5.51
N SER A 116 -9.71 15.73 6.76
CA SER A 116 -9.87 14.30 7.05
C SER A 116 -11.21 13.77 6.57
N ALA A 117 -12.29 14.52 6.80
CA ALA A 117 -13.62 14.18 6.31
C ALA A 117 -13.66 14.04 4.79
N TYR A 118 -13.05 15.00 4.09
CA TYR A 118 -13.00 15.02 2.63
C TYR A 118 -12.08 13.96 2.02
N LEU A 119 -10.99 13.61 2.71
CA LEU A 119 -10.09 12.53 2.29
C LEU A 119 -10.76 11.15 2.44
N ASP A 120 -11.46 10.92 3.54
CA ASP A 120 -12.15 9.66 3.76
C ASP A 120 -13.39 9.53 2.87
N PHE A 121 -14.07 10.64 2.56
CA PHE A 121 -15.11 10.68 1.53
C PHE A 121 -14.56 10.19 0.19
N TYR A 122 -13.39 10.71 -0.21
CA TYR A 122 -12.72 10.28 -1.43
C TYR A 122 -12.42 8.79 -1.42
N LYS A 123 -11.85 8.23 -0.33
CA LYS A 123 -11.51 6.80 -0.25
C LYS A 123 -12.75 5.90 -0.39
N VAL A 124 -13.86 6.30 0.21
CA VAL A 124 -15.09 5.51 0.26
C VAL A 124 -15.87 5.60 -1.05
N PHE A 125 -16.13 6.81 -1.55
CA PHE A 125 -17.06 7.00 -2.67
C PHE A 125 -16.39 7.24 -4.02
N ILE A 126 -15.15 7.77 -4.05
CA ILE A 126 -14.48 8.15 -5.31
C ILE A 126 -13.41 7.13 -5.73
N GLU A 127 -12.53 6.68 -4.83
CA GLU A 127 -11.43 5.74 -5.13
C GLU A 127 -11.95 4.32 -5.42
N ARG A 128 -13.02 3.92 -4.70
CA ARG A 128 -13.65 2.62 -4.81
C ARG A 128 -15.15 2.80 -5.00
N PRO A 129 -15.61 3.31 -6.16
CA PRO A 129 -17.03 3.56 -6.37
C PRO A 129 -17.79 2.25 -6.23
N LYS A 130 -18.46 2.10 -5.09
CA LYS A 130 -19.45 1.06 -4.85
C LYS A 130 -20.78 1.78 -4.86
N SER A 131 -21.68 1.37 -5.73
CA SER A 131 -23.03 1.93 -5.82
C SER A 131 -23.68 1.91 -4.44
N THR A 132 -23.96 3.09 -3.87
CA THR A 132 -24.90 3.18 -2.75
C THR A 132 -26.24 2.59 -3.18
N ILE A 133 -26.88 1.83 -2.30
CA ILE A 133 -28.22 1.28 -2.59
C ILE A 133 -29.25 2.41 -2.61
N LEU A 134 -29.05 3.46 -1.81
CA LEU A 134 -29.96 4.62 -1.78
C LEU A 134 -29.89 5.42 -3.08
N SER A 135 -31.06 5.71 -3.62
CA SER A 135 -31.27 6.69 -4.68
C SER A 135 -30.97 8.11 -4.18
N VAL A 136 -30.70 9.04 -5.10
CA VAL A 136 -30.51 10.47 -4.77
C VAL A 136 -31.65 11.02 -3.92
N ARG A 137 -32.90 10.65 -4.25
CA ARG A 137 -34.09 11.13 -3.53
C ARG A 137 -34.15 10.62 -2.09
N GLU A 138 -33.74 9.38 -1.84
CA GLU A 138 -33.69 8.81 -0.50
C GLU A 138 -32.55 9.42 0.34
N ILE A 139 -31.41 9.73 -0.29
CA ILE A 139 -30.31 10.41 0.41
C ILE A 139 -30.78 11.79 0.88
N LEU A 140 -31.39 12.57 -0.02
CA LEU A 140 -31.83 13.94 0.27
C LEU A 140 -32.99 14.02 1.28
N SER A 141 -33.81 12.97 1.42
CA SER A 141 -34.93 12.95 2.36
C SER A 141 -34.51 12.60 3.79
N LEU A 142 -33.31 12.04 3.97
CA LEU A 142 -32.76 11.69 5.28
C LEU A 142 -32.11 12.91 5.94
N SER A 143 -32.17 12.98 7.27
CA SER A 143 -31.26 13.86 8.01
C SER A 143 -29.85 13.29 8.00
N SER A 144 -28.82 14.11 8.28
CA SER A 144 -27.45 13.59 8.40
C SER A 144 -27.32 12.47 9.44
N LEU A 145 -28.09 12.55 10.54
CA LEU A 145 -28.21 11.49 11.54
C LEU A 145 -28.94 10.24 11.01
N GLY A 146 -29.97 10.43 10.18
CA GLY A 146 -30.67 9.33 9.51
C GLY A 146 -29.76 8.58 8.52
N LEU A 147 -28.99 9.32 7.72
CA LEU A 147 -28.00 8.76 6.80
C LEU A 147 -26.87 8.04 7.55
N LYS A 148 -26.45 8.57 8.71
CA LYS A 148 -25.51 7.91 9.61
C LYS A 148 -26.03 6.55 10.08
N LYS A 149 -27.24 6.51 10.65
CA LYS A 149 -27.87 5.26 11.10
C LYS A 149 -28.01 4.24 9.97
N TYR A 150 -28.33 4.70 8.77
CA TYR A 150 -28.37 3.83 7.60
C TYR A 150 -27.00 3.22 7.28
N PHE A 151 -25.93 4.02 7.24
CA PHE A 151 -24.57 3.51 7.02
C PHE A 151 -24.07 2.62 8.16
N GLU A 152 -24.47 2.89 9.40
CA GLU A 152 -24.19 2.03 10.56
C GLU A 152 -24.91 0.68 10.45
N ASN A 153 -26.18 0.65 10.02
CA ASN A 153 -26.95 -0.58 9.87
C ASN A 153 -26.52 -1.41 8.64
N ALA A 154 -26.11 -0.76 7.55
CA ALA A 154 -25.57 -1.43 6.36
C ALA A 154 -24.31 -2.27 6.66
N LYS A 155 -23.65 -1.99 7.78
CA LYS A 155 -22.53 -2.75 8.34
C LYS A 155 -22.88 -4.20 8.64
N GLU A 156 -24.05 -4.46 9.23
CA GLU A 156 -24.46 -5.79 9.67
C GLU A 156 -24.68 -6.74 8.48
N SER A 157 -24.99 -6.19 7.31
CA SER A 157 -25.19 -6.91 6.07
C SER A 157 -23.91 -7.22 5.26
N ASN A 158 -22.72 -6.80 5.70
CA ASN A 158 -21.41 -7.10 5.06
C ASN A 158 -21.23 -6.63 3.60
N VAL A 159 -22.09 -5.75 3.07
CA VAL A 159 -22.09 -5.40 1.63
C VAL A 159 -21.21 -4.16 1.31
N PHE A 160 -21.05 -3.20 2.23
CA PHE A 160 -20.35 -1.92 1.95
C PHE A 160 -19.47 -1.42 3.12
N ASP A 161 -18.39 -0.72 2.79
CA ASP A 161 -17.39 -0.19 3.75
C ASP A 161 -17.58 1.33 3.92
N TYR A 162 -18.64 1.72 4.62
CA TYR A 162 -18.96 3.13 4.92
C TYR A 162 -18.34 3.64 6.23
N GLU A 163 -17.59 2.80 6.95
CA GLU A 163 -17.12 3.07 8.33
C GLU A 163 -16.31 4.37 8.44
N LEU A 164 -15.50 4.69 7.44
CA LEU A 164 -14.67 5.88 7.44
C LEU A 164 -15.49 7.18 7.41
N ILE A 165 -16.71 7.16 6.85
CA ILE A 165 -17.54 8.36 6.68
C ILE A 165 -18.57 8.56 7.80
N VAL A 166 -19.03 7.49 8.44
CA VAL A 166 -20.03 7.53 9.52
C VAL A 166 -19.69 8.55 10.61
N GLN A 167 -18.42 8.63 11.00
CA GLN A 167 -17.94 9.56 12.03
C GLN A 167 -18.12 11.05 11.66
N TYR A 168 -18.19 11.37 10.37
CA TYR A 168 -18.27 12.73 9.84
C TYR A 168 -19.71 13.21 9.63
N LEU A 169 -20.71 12.34 9.82
CA LEU A 169 -22.13 12.68 9.75
C LEU A 169 -22.72 13.14 11.11
N ASN A 170 -21.85 13.50 12.05
CA ASN A 170 -22.21 14.21 13.28
C ASN A 170 -21.71 15.65 13.21
N HIS A 171 -22.51 16.62 13.69
CA HIS A 171 -22.02 17.99 13.87
C HIS A 171 -20.80 17.98 14.82
N PRO A 172 -19.70 18.70 14.50
CA PRO A 172 -18.54 18.79 15.35
C PRO A 172 -18.91 19.53 16.63
N PHE A 173 -18.77 18.85 17.76
CA PHE A 173 -18.48 19.52 19.02
C PHE A 173 -17.21 20.35 18.83
N LYS A 174 -17.24 21.64 19.19
CA LYS A 174 -16.01 22.44 19.34
C LYS A 174 -15.20 21.85 20.51
N ARG A 175 -14.31 20.89 20.22
CA ARG A 175 -13.23 20.51 21.14
C ARG A 175 -12.21 21.64 21.14
N LEU A 176 -12.09 22.37 22.24
CA LEU A 176 -10.90 23.13 22.57
C LEU A 176 -9.86 22.14 23.16
N ASP A 177 -8.63 22.23 22.68
CA ASP A 177 -7.50 21.44 23.16
C ASP A 177 -7.29 21.67 24.65
N CYS A 178 -7.54 20.65 25.47
CA CYS A 178 -7.08 20.58 26.85
C CYS A 178 -5.97 19.53 26.94
N ASP A 179 -4.74 20.04 27.08
CA ASP A 179 -3.54 19.24 27.23
C ASP A 179 -3.49 18.61 28.65
N LYS A 180 -3.29 17.28 28.66
CA LYS A 180 -2.69 16.43 29.71
C LYS A 180 -3.38 16.16 31.07
N LYS A 181 -3.70 14.86 31.19
CA LYS A 181 -3.56 13.90 32.32
C LYS A 181 -4.48 14.02 33.54
N SER A 182 -5.30 12.96 33.68
CA SER A 182 -6.17 12.55 34.81
C SER A 182 -7.20 13.59 35.21
N VAL A 183 -8.50 13.30 35.20
CA VAL A 183 -9.17 12.48 36.22
C VAL A 183 -10.52 12.04 35.64
N ILE A 184 -10.80 10.73 35.74
CA ILE A 184 -12.11 10.06 35.73
C ILE A 184 -13.01 10.21 34.48
N SER A 185 -13.53 9.07 34.07
CA SER A 185 -14.53 8.87 33.04
C SER A 185 -15.79 9.73 33.23
N ASN A 186 -16.19 10.41 32.15
CA ASN A 186 -17.45 11.09 31.90
C ASN A 186 -17.78 12.29 32.80
N ASP A 187 -17.95 13.46 32.18
CA ASP A 187 -19.15 14.32 32.20
C ASP A 187 -18.79 15.74 31.71
N TYR A 188 -19.77 16.54 31.32
CA TYR A 188 -19.61 17.78 30.55
C TYR A 188 -18.76 18.82 31.30
N VAL A 189 -17.58 19.15 30.78
CA VAL A 189 -16.65 20.12 31.38
C VAL A 189 -16.60 21.42 30.57
N ILE A 190 -16.97 22.53 31.20
CA ILE A 190 -16.82 23.88 30.65
C ILE A 190 -15.69 24.57 31.42
N SER A 191 -14.66 25.01 30.70
CA SER A 191 -13.52 25.76 31.27
C SER A 191 -13.54 27.19 30.73
N GLU A 192 -13.57 28.16 31.64
CA GLU A 192 -13.47 29.58 31.31
C GLU A 192 -12.23 30.18 31.98
N VAL A 193 -11.44 30.92 31.22
CA VAL A 193 -10.26 31.62 31.76
C VAL A 193 -10.75 32.84 32.50
N ILE A 194 -10.52 32.88 33.81
CA ILE A 194 -11.03 33.95 34.67
C ILE A 194 -9.96 35.02 34.87
N ASP A 195 -8.69 34.61 34.96
CA ASP A 195 -7.59 35.54 35.21
C ASP A 195 -6.24 35.00 34.69
N GLU A 196 -5.35 35.92 34.36
CA GLU A 196 -3.95 35.64 34.00
C GLU A 196 -3.06 36.59 34.82
N TYR A 197 -2.35 36.03 35.81
CA TYR A 197 -1.51 36.82 36.72
C TYR A 197 -0.13 36.17 36.88
N ASP A 198 0.92 36.96 36.66
CA ASP A 198 2.32 36.65 36.96
C ASP A 198 2.84 35.29 36.41
N GLY A 199 2.47 34.94 35.18
CA GLY A 199 2.90 33.69 34.51
C GLY A 199 2.07 32.45 34.86
N PHE A 200 0.97 32.64 35.60
CA PHE A 200 -0.03 31.61 35.88
C PHE A 200 -1.34 31.94 35.18
N LYS A 201 -1.91 30.93 34.52
CA LYS A 201 -3.25 30.99 33.94
C LYS A 201 -4.24 30.34 34.90
N VAL A 202 -5.25 31.08 35.34
CA VAL A 202 -6.29 30.62 36.26
C VAL A 202 -7.60 30.43 35.50
N SER A 203 -8.10 29.20 35.45
CA SER A 203 -9.36 28.86 34.77
C SER A 203 -10.39 28.29 35.76
N ALA A 204 -11.64 28.74 35.69
CA ALA A 204 -12.77 28.08 36.34
C ALA A 204 -13.18 26.90 35.49
N VAL A 205 -13.27 25.73 36.12
CA VAL A 205 -13.72 24.50 35.49
C VAL A 205 -15.01 24.09 36.16
N ASN A 206 -16.11 24.19 35.42
CA ASN A 206 -17.44 23.73 35.83
C ASN A 206 -17.71 22.37 35.19
N VAL A 207 -18.10 21.40 36.01
CA VAL A 207 -18.46 20.04 35.61
C VAL A 207 -19.97 19.89 35.78
N SER A 208 -20.65 19.38 34.76
CA SER A 208 -22.08 19.13 34.76
C SER A 208 -22.37 17.69 34.33
N ASN A 209 -23.35 17.07 34.98
CA ASN A 209 -23.75 15.68 34.74
C ASN A 209 -24.55 15.57 33.43
N PHE A 210 -24.87 14.33 33.03
CA PHE A 210 -25.58 14.02 31.77
C PHE A 210 -26.98 14.65 31.61
N ASP A 211 -27.56 15.13 32.71
CA ASP A 211 -28.87 15.79 32.80
C ASP A 211 -28.79 17.31 32.96
N GLU A 212 -27.61 17.91 32.73
CA GLU A 212 -27.32 19.34 32.91
C GLU A 212 -27.34 19.82 34.38
N SER A 213 -27.39 18.92 35.38
CA SER A 213 -27.20 19.29 36.78
C SER A 213 -25.73 19.58 37.09
N GLU A 214 -25.44 20.61 37.90
CA GLU A 214 -24.05 20.96 38.29
C GLU A 214 -23.41 19.84 39.12
N GLY A 215 -22.39 19.19 38.56
CA GLY A 215 -21.58 18.15 39.20
C GLY A 215 -20.42 18.70 40.04
N GLY A 216 -20.06 19.98 39.86
CA GLY A 216 -19.14 20.72 40.73
C GLY A 216 -18.28 21.74 39.98
N SER A 217 -17.69 22.70 40.71
CA SER A 217 -16.80 23.73 40.16
C SER A 217 -15.46 23.76 40.88
N PHE A 218 -14.33 23.81 40.17
CA PHE A 218 -13.01 24.01 40.76
C PHE A 218 -12.13 24.94 39.91
N LEU A 219 -11.12 25.55 40.54
CA LEU A 219 -10.16 26.41 39.88
C LEU A 219 -8.91 25.62 39.47
N LYS A 220 -8.48 25.77 38.22
CA LYS A 220 -7.26 25.17 37.67
C LYS A 220 -6.21 26.25 37.47
N LEU A 221 -5.03 26.06 38.08
CA LEU A 221 -3.84 26.90 37.86
C LEU A 221 -2.85 26.16 36.95
N GLU A 222 -2.40 26.82 35.87
CA GLU A 222 -1.34 26.30 34.99
C GLU A 222 -0.15 27.27 34.95
N THR A 223 1.06 26.74 35.14
CA THR A 223 2.33 27.48 34.95
C THR A 223 2.77 27.40 33.50
N GLU A 224 2.80 28.53 32.80
CA GLU A 224 3.47 28.59 31.50
C GLU A 224 4.96 28.91 31.72
N ILE A 225 5.84 27.93 31.52
CA ILE A 225 7.26 28.22 31.29
C ILE A 225 7.39 28.53 29.79
N PRO A 226 7.56 29.79 29.37
CA PRO A 226 7.60 30.13 27.96
C PRO A 226 8.85 29.53 27.31
N LEU A 227 8.65 28.60 26.39
CA LEU A 227 9.70 28.14 25.51
C LEU A 227 10.23 29.34 24.69
N THR A 228 11.55 29.47 24.57
CA THR A 228 12.13 30.51 23.71
C THR A 228 11.61 30.40 22.27
N THR A 229 11.52 31.51 21.55
CA THR A 229 11.05 31.54 20.14
C THR A 229 11.81 30.54 19.27
N THR A 230 13.10 30.32 19.55
CA THR A 230 13.95 29.33 18.89
C THR A 230 13.54 27.89 19.21
N GLN A 231 13.24 27.57 20.47
CA GLN A 231 12.75 26.25 20.89
C GLN A 231 11.34 25.96 20.35
N GLN A 232 10.45 26.96 20.35
CA GLN A 232 9.13 26.86 19.74
C GLN A 232 9.23 26.61 18.23
N LYS A 233 10.06 27.38 17.52
CA LYS A 233 10.30 27.22 16.07
C LYS A 233 10.92 25.86 15.75
N ASN A 234 11.84 25.35 16.58
CA ASN A 234 12.45 24.03 16.39
C ASN A 234 11.48 22.88 16.67
N LYS A 235 10.66 22.98 17.72
CA LYS A 235 9.59 22.02 18.04
C LYS A 235 8.56 21.98 16.91
N PHE A 236 8.10 23.15 16.47
CA PHE A 236 7.17 23.30 15.35
C PHE A 236 7.75 22.75 14.05
N ASN A 237 9.01 23.06 13.70
CA ASN A 237 9.64 22.55 12.47
C ASN A 237 9.86 21.03 12.51
N LYS A 238 10.21 20.45 13.68
CA LYS A 238 10.32 18.99 13.84
C LYS A 238 8.94 18.31 13.72
N GLN A 239 7.91 18.85 14.36
CA GLN A 239 6.55 18.31 14.27
C GLN A 239 5.97 18.47 12.85
N LYS A 240 6.14 19.64 12.24
CA LYS A 240 5.75 19.93 10.85
C LYS A 240 6.45 19.01 9.85
N SER A 241 7.75 18.80 9.97
CA SER A 241 8.49 17.89 9.08
C SER A 241 8.14 16.41 9.31
N GLY A 242 7.88 16.01 10.56
CA GLY A 242 7.39 14.68 10.92
C GLY A 242 5.99 14.39 10.36
N MET A 243 5.03 15.30 10.58
CA MET A 243 3.68 15.24 9.99
C MET A 243 3.75 15.31 8.47
N GLN A 244 4.51 16.24 7.88
CA GLN A 244 4.66 16.34 6.42
C GLN A 244 5.27 15.08 5.82
N ARG A 245 6.21 14.41 6.47
CA ARG A 245 6.72 13.09 6.03
C ARG A 245 5.68 12.00 6.20
N ALA A 246 4.96 11.96 7.31
CA ALA A 246 3.89 10.98 7.54
C ALA A 246 2.78 11.14 6.48
N PHE A 247 2.28 12.36 6.28
CA PHE A 247 1.33 12.69 5.22
C PHE A 247 1.89 12.42 3.84
N TYR A 248 3.12 12.85 3.52
CA TYR A 248 3.77 12.53 2.24
C TYR A 248 3.83 11.01 2.00
N ASN A 249 4.08 10.21 3.03
CA ASN A 249 4.14 8.75 2.94
C ASN A 249 2.76 8.07 2.85
N VAL A 250 1.70 8.68 3.38
CA VAL A 250 0.29 8.29 3.15
C VAL A 250 -0.18 8.73 1.75
N GLU A 251 0.20 9.94 1.32
CA GLU A 251 -0.12 10.63 0.06
C GLU A 251 0.63 10.07 -1.16
N LEU A 252 1.61 9.18 -0.99
CA LEU A 252 2.25 8.53 -2.13
C LEU A 252 1.28 7.64 -2.93
N CYS A 253 0.06 7.36 -2.43
CA CYS A 253 -1.02 6.66 -3.15
C CYS A 253 -2.11 7.60 -3.70
N VAL A 254 -1.81 8.87 -3.96
CA VAL A 254 -2.78 9.78 -4.57
C VAL A 254 -2.91 9.47 -6.07
N PHE A 255 -4.14 9.16 -6.52
CA PHE A 255 -4.53 8.98 -7.93
C PHE A 255 -4.10 10.19 -8.79
N SER A 256 -4.07 11.40 -8.22
CA SER A 256 -3.68 12.65 -8.88
C SER A 256 -2.21 13.10 -8.63
N SER A 257 -1.26 12.20 -8.37
CA SER A 257 0.15 12.60 -8.19
C SER A 257 0.78 13.16 -9.48
N ILE A 258 1.34 14.37 -9.47
CA ILE A 258 2.04 14.98 -10.63
C ILE A 258 3.27 14.16 -11.08
N LYS A 259 3.71 13.20 -10.26
CA LYS A 259 4.87 12.35 -10.53
C LYS A 259 4.59 11.23 -11.54
N TYR A 260 3.33 10.89 -11.78
CA TYR A 260 2.93 9.74 -12.58
C TYR A 260 1.75 10.08 -13.48
N ALA A 261 1.79 9.65 -14.74
CA ALA A 261 0.64 9.76 -15.63
C ALA A 261 -0.34 8.62 -15.37
N LEU A 262 -1.64 8.92 -15.46
CA LEU A 262 -2.72 7.96 -15.39
C LEU A 262 -2.82 7.17 -16.71
N PRO A 263 -3.38 5.94 -16.69
CA PRO A 263 -3.59 5.16 -17.90
C PRO A 263 -4.36 5.94 -18.98
N ASP A 264 -5.42 6.68 -18.62
CA ASP A 264 -6.18 7.48 -19.59
C ASP A 264 -5.35 8.60 -20.22
N GLU A 265 -4.45 9.23 -19.45
CA GLU A 265 -3.53 10.25 -19.97
C GLU A 265 -2.53 9.64 -20.96
N VAL A 266 -1.98 8.47 -20.64
CA VAL A 266 -1.09 7.74 -21.56
C VAL A 266 -1.86 7.23 -22.78
N SER A 267 -3.11 6.83 -22.62
CA SER A 267 -4.00 6.41 -23.71
C SER A 267 -4.23 7.57 -24.69
N LEU A 268 -4.51 8.77 -24.19
CA LEU A 268 -4.66 9.99 -25.01
C LEU A 268 -3.37 10.34 -25.76
N LEU A 269 -2.21 10.12 -25.13
CA LEU A 269 -0.93 10.29 -25.81
C LEU A 269 -0.77 9.30 -26.98
N PHE A 270 -1.23 8.06 -26.83
CA PHE A 270 -1.17 7.07 -27.92
C PHE A 270 -2.13 7.38 -29.08
N ASP A 271 -3.26 8.06 -28.84
CA ASP A 271 -4.12 8.55 -29.93
C ASP A 271 -3.39 9.51 -30.86
N VAL A 272 -2.38 10.23 -30.34
CA VAL A 272 -1.58 11.17 -31.14
C VAL A 272 -0.32 10.51 -31.70
N LEU A 273 0.36 9.69 -30.88
CA LEU A 273 1.66 9.13 -31.26
C LEU A 273 1.55 7.93 -32.20
N CYS A 274 0.59 7.03 -31.98
CA CYS A 274 0.41 5.82 -32.77
C CYS A 274 -0.99 5.19 -32.54
N PRO A 275 -2.04 5.66 -33.25
CA PRO A 275 -3.40 5.13 -33.14
C PRO A 275 -3.49 3.62 -33.43
N HIS A 276 -2.61 3.11 -34.29
CA HIS A 276 -2.58 1.70 -34.68
C HIS A 276 -2.35 0.73 -33.52
N LEU A 277 -1.80 1.20 -32.39
CA LEU A 277 -1.71 0.40 -31.16
C LEU A 277 -3.09 0.06 -30.59
N LYS A 278 -4.08 0.95 -30.75
CA LYS A 278 -5.45 0.75 -30.27
C LYS A 278 -6.32 -0.01 -31.25
N THR A 279 -6.11 0.17 -32.56
CA THR A 279 -6.84 -0.58 -33.59
C THR A 279 -6.28 -1.98 -33.86
N GLY A 280 -5.09 -2.30 -33.33
CA GLY A 280 -4.43 -3.59 -33.53
C GLY A 280 -3.77 -3.77 -34.91
N GLU A 281 -3.71 -2.70 -35.71
CA GLU A 281 -3.13 -2.67 -37.06
C GLU A 281 -1.60 -2.51 -37.02
N TYR A 282 -0.90 -3.39 -36.30
CA TYR A 282 0.54 -3.28 -36.04
C TYR A 282 1.41 -3.22 -37.30
N SER A 283 0.96 -3.77 -38.43
CA SER A 283 1.66 -3.69 -39.72
C SER A 283 1.75 -2.28 -40.30
N LYS A 284 0.87 -1.36 -39.87
CA LYS A 284 0.88 0.05 -40.30
C LYS A 284 1.81 0.92 -39.46
N ILE A 285 2.44 0.38 -38.42
CA ILE A 285 3.38 1.12 -37.57
C ILE A 285 4.72 1.27 -38.32
N SER A 286 5.12 2.50 -38.60
CA SER A 286 6.40 2.77 -39.26
C SER A 286 7.58 2.34 -38.39
N ILE A 287 8.67 1.89 -39.02
CA ILE A 287 9.91 1.45 -38.33
C ILE A 287 10.42 2.53 -37.37
N ASP A 288 10.42 3.79 -37.81
CA ASP A 288 10.89 4.93 -37.01
C ASP A 288 10.01 5.18 -35.76
N THR A 289 8.69 4.96 -35.86
CA THR A 289 7.77 5.00 -34.72
C THR A 289 7.99 3.79 -33.81
N GLY A 290 8.15 2.60 -34.39
CA GLY A 290 8.46 1.35 -33.67
C GLY A 290 9.70 1.46 -32.79
N LYS A 291 10.80 2.03 -33.31
CA LYS A 291 12.04 2.32 -32.55
C LYS A 291 11.75 3.16 -31.30
N LYS A 292 10.94 4.21 -31.43
CA LYS A 292 10.60 5.12 -30.30
C LYS A 292 9.64 4.46 -29.31
N LEU A 293 8.70 3.66 -29.79
CA LEU A 293 7.79 2.88 -28.95
C LEU A 293 8.53 1.83 -28.13
N ILE A 294 9.54 1.15 -28.70
CA ILE A 294 10.41 0.22 -27.95
C ILE A 294 11.05 0.95 -26.76
N VAL A 295 11.66 2.12 -27.01
CA VAL A 295 12.29 2.91 -25.94
C VAL A 295 11.27 3.37 -24.90
N LEU A 296 10.06 3.77 -25.32
CA LEU A 296 8.99 4.16 -24.40
C LEU A 296 8.50 2.99 -23.53
N PHE A 297 8.23 1.83 -24.12
CA PHE A 297 7.80 0.63 -23.38
C PHE A 297 8.89 0.12 -22.43
N LEU A 298 10.16 0.13 -22.83
CA LEU A 298 11.26 -0.17 -21.92
C LEU A 298 11.40 0.88 -20.81
N SER A 299 11.07 2.15 -21.08
CA SER A 299 11.03 3.20 -20.05
C SER A 299 9.94 2.92 -19.00
N PHE A 300 8.80 2.33 -19.39
CA PHE A 300 7.72 1.96 -18.47
C PHE A 300 8.17 0.94 -17.40
N PHE A 301 9.16 0.10 -17.70
CA PHE A 301 9.79 -0.79 -16.73
C PHE A 301 10.71 -0.09 -15.73
N GLY A 302 10.89 1.23 -15.82
CA GLY A 302 11.70 2.01 -14.89
C GLY A 302 13.19 2.05 -15.21
N LEU A 303 13.58 1.56 -16.38
CA LEU A 303 14.97 1.54 -16.84
C LEU A 303 15.43 2.98 -17.12
N LYS A 304 16.48 3.43 -16.43
CA LYS A 304 16.93 4.85 -16.48
C LYS A 304 17.43 5.29 -17.86
N ASN A 305 18.06 4.38 -18.61
CA ASN A 305 18.59 4.67 -19.94
C ASN A 305 18.31 3.50 -20.91
N PRO A 306 17.09 3.38 -21.45
CA PRO A 306 16.79 2.29 -22.37
C PRO A 306 17.65 2.30 -23.62
N LEU A 307 18.12 3.49 -24.04
CA LEU A 307 18.95 3.65 -25.23
C LEU A 307 20.35 3.03 -25.10
N SER A 308 20.86 2.82 -23.87
CA SER A 308 22.14 2.15 -23.65
C SER A 308 22.04 0.62 -23.56
N ILE A 309 20.83 0.05 -23.63
CA ILE A 309 20.63 -1.40 -23.51
C ILE A 309 21.22 -2.10 -24.74
N VAL A 310 22.08 -3.09 -24.52
CA VAL A 310 22.74 -3.84 -25.58
C VAL A 310 21.84 -4.95 -26.13
N LEU A 311 21.90 -5.16 -27.46
CA LEU A 311 21.21 -6.26 -28.14
C LEU A 311 22.12 -7.48 -28.29
N ARG A 312 21.68 -8.64 -27.76
CA ARG A 312 22.38 -9.93 -27.87
C ARG A 312 21.61 -10.88 -28.78
N ASN A 313 22.22 -11.32 -29.87
CA ASN A 313 21.63 -12.32 -30.77
C ASN A 313 21.94 -13.73 -30.26
N LEU A 314 20.92 -14.51 -29.87
CA LEU A 314 21.08 -15.87 -29.36
C LEU A 314 21.54 -16.87 -30.43
N SER A 315 21.26 -16.61 -31.71
CA SER A 315 21.68 -17.48 -32.82
C SER A 315 23.15 -17.26 -33.23
N SER A 316 23.89 -16.46 -32.46
CA SER A 316 25.21 -15.97 -32.83
C SER A 316 26.33 -16.75 -32.15
N LYS A 317 27.23 -17.36 -32.93
CA LYS A 317 28.38 -18.12 -32.41
C LYS A 317 29.53 -17.28 -31.84
N LYS A 318 29.49 -15.94 -31.90
CA LYS A 318 30.51 -15.11 -31.22
C LYS A 318 29.99 -14.76 -29.85
N ASP A 319 30.73 -15.16 -28.83
CA ASP A 319 30.43 -14.92 -27.42
C ASP A 319 30.55 -13.43 -27.09
N PHE A 320 29.47 -12.69 -27.28
CA PHE A 320 29.29 -11.49 -26.48
C PHE A 320 28.80 -11.93 -25.11
N LEU A 321 29.71 -11.87 -24.13
CA LEU A 321 29.42 -12.02 -22.72
C LEU A 321 29.28 -10.60 -22.14
N PRO A 322 28.05 -10.12 -21.91
CA PRO A 322 27.83 -8.85 -21.24
C PRO A 322 28.41 -8.87 -19.82
N ASP A 323 28.83 -7.70 -19.32
CA ASP A 323 29.29 -7.56 -17.95
C ASP A 323 28.22 -8.06 -16.96
N GLU A 324 28.65 -8.59 -15.82
CA GLU A 324 27.75 -9.17 -14.80
C GLU A 324 26.64 -8.21 -14.37
N ASN A 325 26.90 -6.90 -14.41
CA ASN A 325 25.98 -5.84 -14.01
C ASN A 325 25.22 -5.18 -15.17
N GLU A 326 25.47 -5.57 -16.42
CA GLU A 326 24.86 -4.93 -17.58
C GLU A 326 23.45 -5.47 -17.85
N ILE A 327 22.55 -4.59 -18.30
CA ILE A 327 21.19 -4.94 -18.75
C ILE A 327 21.21 -5.06 -20.27
N TYR A 328 20.70 -6.16 -20.81
CA TYR A 328 20.66 -6.41 -22.25
C TYR A 328 19.37 -7.11 -22.68
N VAL A 329 19.04 -6.99 -23.96
CA VAL A 329 17.92 -7.69 -24.59
C VAL A 329 18.46 -8.78 -25.49
N GLU A 330 18.10 -10.01 -25.17
CA GLU A 330 18.35 -11.19 -25.99
C GLU A 330 17.28 -11.31 -27.07
N TYR A 331 17.67 -11.65 -28.28
CA TYR A 331 16.73 -11.92 -29.36
C TYR A 331 17.14 -13.09 -30.24
N SER A 332 16.13 -13.78 -30.80
CA SER A 332 16.29 -14.77 -31.87
C SER A 332 15.13 -14.67 -32.87
N PHE A 333 15.44 -14.89 -34.14
CA PHE A 333 14.42 -14.98 -35.19
C PHE A 333 13.90 -16.42 -35.26
N VAL A 334 12.60 -16.62 -35.06
CA VAL A 334 11.97 -17.93 -35.10
C VAL A 334 11.48 -18.20 -36.53
N GLY A 335 12.21 -19.06 -37.24
CA GLY A 335 12.02 -19.30 -38.68
C GLY A 335 10.62 -19.80 -39.06
N ASN A 336 10.00 -20.61 -38.21
CA ASN A 336 8.71 -21.25 -38.52
C ASN A 336 7.49 -20.34 -38.30
N VAL A 337 7.62 -19.26 -37.51
CA VAL A 337 6.46 -18.47 -37.03
C VAL A 337 6.52 -17.01 -37.52
N LYS A 338 7.56 -16.61 -38.28
CA LYS A 338 7.86 -15.21 -38.60
C LYS A 338 7.75 -14.33 -37.35
N SER A 339 8.30 -14.80 -36.23
CA SER A 339 8.28 -14.09 -34.96
C SER A 339 9.70 -13.88 -34.44
N THR A 340 9.86 -12.93 -33.52
CA THR A 340 11.12 -12.69 -32.84
C THR A 340 10.90 -12.96 -31.37
N LEU A 341 11.65 -13.91 -30.81
CA LEU A 341 11.71 -14.07 -29.36
C LEU A 341 12.56 -12.93 -28.81
N CYS A 342 12.07 -12.23 -27.79
CA CYS A 342 12.84 -11.19 -27.10
C CYS A 342 12.76 -11.37 -25.59
N ARG A 343 13.92 -11.42 -24.92
CA ARG A 343 14.02 -11.52 -23.47
C ARG A 343 14.84 -10.37 -22.91
N LEU A 344 14.38 -9.75 -21.83
CA LEU A 344 15.15 -8.77 -21.08
C LEU A 344 15.91 -9.48 -19.98
N SER A 345 17.25 -9.44 -20.03
CA SER A 345 18.12 -9.99 -18.99
C SER A 345 18.55 -8.88 -18.04
N LEU A 346 18.33 -9.12 -16.75
CA LEU A 346 18.63 -8.20 -15.67
C LEU A 346 19.62 -8.85 -14.70
N PRO A 347 20.57 -8.07 -14.14
CA PRO A 347 21.42 -8.56 -13.06
C PRO A 347 20.58 -8.81 -11.80
N ALA A 348 21.01 -9.73 -10.94
CA ALA A 348 20.27 -10.11 -9.74
C ALA A 348 20.92 -9.72 -8.40
N ASN A 349 22.21 -9.40 -8.42
CA ASN A 349 22.97 -9.06 -7.22
C ASN A 349 22.91 -7.55 -6.89
N PHE A 350 21.70 -7.04 -6.62
CA PHE A 350 21.54 -5.63 -6.21
C PHE A 350 21.89 -5.36 -4.74
N LEU A 351 21.96 -6.40 -3.91
CA LEU A 351 22.29 -6.31 -2.49
C LEU A 351 23.36 -7.34 -2.14
N LYS A 352 24.40 -6.90 -1.42
CA LYS A 352 25.38 -7.81 -0.83
C LYS A 352 24.72 -8.54 0.34
N THR A 353 24.32 -9.78 0.13
CA THR A 353 23.93 -10.69 1.21
C THR A 353 25.04 -11.70 1.41
N ASN A 354 25.51 -11.84 2.64
CA ASN A 354 26.41 -12.94 2.98
C ASN A 354 25.64 -14.26 2.79
N PRO A 355 26.09 -15.16 1.91
CA PRO A 355 25.52 -16.50 1.86
C PRO A 355 25.71 -17.19 3.22
N PRO A 356 24.83 -18.14 3.61
CA PRO A 356 25.13 -19.00 4.74
C PRO A 356 26.47 -19.73 4.49
N ALA A 357 27.20 -20.03 5.57
CA ALA A 357 28.55 -20.62 5.49
C ALA A 357 28.56 -21.98 4.77
N VAL A 358 27.44 -22.70 4.83
CA VAL A 358 27.12 -23.88 4.04
C VAL A 358 25.69 -23.65 3.51
N CYS A 359 25.52 -23.70 2.19
CA CYS A 359 24.20 -23.62 1.57
C CYS A 359 23.92 -24.98 0.94
N ASP A 360 23.12 -25.82 1.60
CA ASP A 360 22.66 -27.08 1.03
C ASP A 360 21.43 -26.80 0.13
N ASP A 361 21.59 -27.04 -1.17
CA ASP A 361 20.54 -26.86 -2.19
C ASP A 361 19.33 -27.80 -1.98
N ARG A 362 19.48 -28.83 -1.13
CA ARG A 362 18.36 -29.67 -0.68
C ARG A 362 17.41 -28.91 0.26
N ILE A 363 17.88 -27.87 0.93
CA ILE A 363 17.16 -27.15 1.99
C ILE A 363 16.81 -25.73 1.56
N HIS A 364 17.77 -25.04 0.94
CA HIS A 364 17.64 -23.65 0.51
C HIS A 364 17.41 -23.54 -0.99
N TYR A 365 16.86 -22.41 -1.42
CA TYR A 365 16.74 -22.11 -2.84
C TYR A 365 18.10 -21.71 -3.43
N GLN A 366 18.47 -22.31 -4.56
CA GLN A 366 19.67 -21.93 -5.30
C GLN A 366 19.45 -20.56 -5.96
N THR A 367 20.32 -19.59 -5.64
CA THR A 367 20.19 -18.23 -6.20
C THR A 367 21.12 -18.01 -7.38
N VAL A 368 20.58 -17.48 -8.48
CA VAL A 368 21.34 -17.09 -9.68
C VAL A 368 21.64 -15.59 -9.69
N ASP A 369 22.70 -15.22 -10.40
CA ASP A 369 23.17 -13.84 -10.50
C ASP A 369 22.42 -13.02 -11.56
N ARG A 370 21.54 -13.64 -12.35
CA ARG A 370 20.75 -12.99 -13.40
C ARG A 370 19.39 -13.64 -13.58
N ILE A 371 18.40 -12.86 -13.97
CA ILE A 371 17.10 -13.36 -14.44
C ILE A 371 16.86 -12.84 -15.86
N SER A 372 16.28 -13.68 -16.70
CA SER A 372 15.79 -13.28 -18.02
C SER A 372 14.29 -13.52 -18.06
N PHE A 373 13.52 -12.53 -18.51
CA PHE A 373 12.08 -12.69 -18.73
C PHE A 373 11.68 -12.28 -20.13
N GLU A 374 10.66 -12.94 -20.67
CA GLU A 374 10.15 -12.65 -22.00
C GLU A 374 9.46 -11.28 -22.03
N LEU A 375 9.79 -10.48 -23.04
CA LEU A 375 9.15 -9.19 -23.22
C LEU A 375 7.66 -9.40 -23.59
N PRO A 376 6.74 -8.60 -23.02
CA PRO A 376 5.32 -8.76 -23.34
C PRO A 376 4.95 -8.18 -24.70
N HIS A 377 3.84 -8.65 -25.27
CA HIS A 377 3.15 -7.93 -26.34
C HIS A 377 2.65 -6.54 -25.85
N PRO A 378 2.75 -5.46 -26.64
CA PRO A 378 3.22 -5.39 -28.03
C PRO A 378 4.72 -5.17 -28.21
N LEU A 379 5.51 -5.11 -27.13
CA LEU A 379 6.94 -4.79 -27.20
C LEU A 379 7.71 -5.80 -28.05
N THR A 380 7.44 -7.11 -27.89
CA THR A 380 8.06 -8.16 -28.70
C THR A 380 7.74 -8.04 -30.19
N LEU A 381 6.49 -7.68 -30.54
CA LEU A 381 6.11 -7.40 -31.92
C LEU A 381 6.80 -6.14 -32.47
N MET A 382 7.00 -5.10 -31.64
CA MET A 382 7.75 -3.92 -32.08
C MET A 382 9.21 -4.27 -32.36
N PHE A 383 9.83 -5.08 -31.51
CA PHE A 383 11.17 -5.61 -31.77
C PHE A 383 11.23 -6.42 -33.06
N HIS A 384 10.23 -7.27 -33.32
CA HIS A 384 10.14 -8.01 -34.57
C HIS A 384 10.14 -7.06 -35.79
N ILE A 385 9.23 -6.08 -35.83
CA ILE A 385 9.14 -5.12 -36.95
C ILE A 385 10.45 -4.35 -37.15
N VAL A 386 11.05 -3.87 -36.06
CA VAL A 386 12.24 -3.01 -36.11
C VAL A 386 13.50 -3.80 -36.43
N LEU A 387 13.76 -4.94 -35.79
CA LEU A 387 15.02 -5.68 -35.93
C LEU A 387 15.19 -6.28 -37.33
N HIS A 388 14.09 -6.69 -37.99
CA HIS A 388 14.14 -7.16 -39.37
C HIS A 388 14.60 -6.07 -40.36
N SER A 389 14.39 -4.79 -40.03
CA SER A 389 14.79 -3.65 -40.88
C SER A 389 16.22 -3.15 -40.66
N ILE A 390 16.91 -3.64 -39.63
CA ILE A 390 18.26 -3.18 -39.25
C ILE A 390 19.28 -4.24 -39.66
N GLY A 391 20.34 -3.88 -40.41
CA GLY A 391 21.38 -4.83 -40.81
C GLY A 391 22.07 -5.52 -39.61
N PRO A 392 22.49 -6.80 -39.73
CA PRO A 392 23.12 -7.57 -38.64
C PRO A 392 24.26 -6.83 -37.92
N ASP A 393 25.09 -6.10 -38.67
CA ASP A 393 26.26 -5.38 -38.14
C ASP A 393 25.91 -4.28 -37.16
N LYS A 394 24.71 -3.68 -37.28
CA LYS A 394 24.26 -2.60 -36.39
C LYS A 394 23.49 -3.10 -35.17
N ARG A 395 22.96 -4.33 -35.20
CA ARG A 395 22.10 -4.90 -34.14
C ARG A 395 22.75 -6.00 -33.30
N ARG A 396 24.00 -6.39 -33.59
CA ARG A 396 24.71 -7.45 -32.85
C ARG A 396 25.68 -6.81 -31.84
N ALA A 397 25.48 -7.08 -30.54
CA ALA A 397 26.32 -6.56 -29.45
C ALA A 397 26.44 -5.02 -29.43
N HIS A 398 25.44 -4.33 -29.97
CA HIS A 398 25.37 -2.87 -29.97
C HIS A 398 24.17 -2.41 -29.15
N ALA A 399 24.34 -1.25 -28.50
CA ALA A 399 23.29 -0.58 -27.76
C ALA A 399 22.17 -0.05 -28.68
N LEU A 400 20.96 0.10 -28.13
CA LEU A 400 19.79 0.57 -28.88
C LEU A 400 20.00 1.92 -29.57
N ASN A 401 20.77 2.84 -28.99
CA ASN A 401 21.10 4.12 -29.62
C ASN A 401 21.84 3.94 -30.96
N VAL A 402 22.79 3.00 -31.03
CA VAL A 402 23.57 2.67 -32.23
C VAL A 402 22.71 1.87 -33.19
N ALA A 403 22.05 0.81 -32.71
CA ALA A 403 21.22 -0.05 -33.55
C ALA A 403 20.05 0.71 -34.21
N PHE A 404 19.44 1.66 -33.48
CA PHE A 404 18.29 2.42 -33.97
C PHE A 404 18.66 3.72 -34.66
N ASP A 405 19.94 4.15 -34.60
CA ASP A 405 20.40 5.50 -35.00
C ASP A 405 19.57 6.61 -34.32
N MET A 406 19.41 6.47 -33.00
CA MET A 406 18.52 7.30 -32.19
C MET A 406 19.24 7.87 -30.98
N THR A 407 19.22 9.20 -30.88
CA THR A 407 19.73 9.93 -29.71
C THR A 407 18.61 10.21 -28.71
N GLU A 408 18.98 10.43 -27.45
CA GLU A 408 18.02 10.80 -26.40
C GLU A 408 17.28 12.11 -26.74
N GLN A 409 17.95 13.05 -27.39
CA GLN A 409 17.35 14.31 -27.87
C GLN A 409 16.27 14.06 -28.93
N LYS A 410 16.53 13.21 -29.93
CA LYS A 410 15.54 12.83 -30.96
C LYS A 410 14.30 12.20 -30.32
N TYR A 411 14.51 11.26 -29.39
CA TYR A 411 13.43 10.60 -28.65
C TYR A 411 12.61 11.58 -27.79
N LYS A 412 13.28 12.40 -26.97
CA LYS A 412 12.61 13.39 -26.11
C LYS A 412 11.85 14.44 -26.93
N LYS A 413 12.38 14.86 -28.09
CA LYS A 413 11.69 15.80 -28.99
C LYS A 413 10.37 15.20 -29.49
N TRP A 414 10.39 13.97 -29.98
CA TRP A 414 9.17 13.26 -30.42
C TRP A 414 8.11 13.18 -29.30
N LEU A 415 8.53 12.79 -28.09
CA LEU A 415 7.61 12.65 -26.96
C LEU A 415 7.04 14.01 -26.50
N ARG A 416 7.86 15.07 -26.50
CA ARG A 416 7.39 16.45 -26.21
C ARG A 416 6.36 16.93 -27.22
N THR A 417 6.59 16.68 -28.51
CA THR A 417 5.62 17.00 -29.56
C THR A 417 4.31 16.26 -29.35
N GLY A 418 4.37 14.96 -29.04
CA GLY A 418 3.19 14.17 -28.68
C GLY A 418 2.42 14.75 -27.50
N LEU A 419 3.11 15.08 -26.40
CA LEU A 419 2.52 15.70 -25.21
C LEU A 419 1.90 17.08 -25.49
N LYS A 420 2.47 17.85 -26.42
CA LYS A 420 1.91 19.14 -26.85
C LYS A 420 0.62 18.92 -27.62
N ASN A 421 0.66 18.04 -28.61
CA ASN A 421 -0.44 17.79 -29.53
C ASN A 421 -1.63 17.07 -28.86
N SER A 422 -1.39 16.26 -27.83
CA SER A 422 -2.46 15.64 -27.03
C SER A 422 -3.05 16.56 -25.95
N GLY A 423 -2.56 17.80 -25.81
CA GLY A 423 -2.99 18.73 -24.75
C GLY A 423 -2.48 18.39 -23.34
N LEU A 424 -1.76 17.28 -23.16
CA LEU A 424 -1.24 16.82 -21.86
C LEU A 424 -0.17 17.76 -21.28
N SER A 425 0.57 18.47 -22.13
CA SER A 425 1.50 19.52 -21.70
C SER A 425 0.81 20.63 -20.92
N ARG A 426 -0.42 21.02 -21.31
CA ARG A 426 -1.24 22.02 -20.60
C ARG A 426 -1.66 21.52 -19.21
N LYS A 427 -1.85 20.20 -19.07
CA LYS A 427 -2.11 19.52 -17.79
C LYS A 427 -0.85 19.32 -16.92
N SER A 428 0.29 19.90 -17.30
CA SER A 428 1.58 19.74 -16.60
C SER A 428 2.11 18.30 -16.55
N ILE A 429 1.71 17.44 -17.49
CA ILE A 429 2.21 16.06 -17.58
C ILE A 429 3.60 16.08 -18.22
N THR A 430 4.57 15.54 -17.49
CA THR A 430 5.98 15.48 -17.92
C THR A 430 6.33 14.14 -18.55
N ILE A 431 7.42 14.10 -19.33
CA ILE A 431 7.99 12.86 -19.86
C ILE A 431 8.26 11.84 -18.75
N ARG A 432 8.78 12.29 -17.60
CA ARG A 432 9.06 11.43 -16.45
C ARG A 432 7.79 10.80 -15.89
N ALA A 433 6.68 11.55 -15.87
CA ALA A 433 5.39 11.05 -15.42
C ALA A 433 4.86 9.95 -16.35
N ILE A 434 5.02 10.12 -17.67
CA ILE A 434 4.73 9.09 -18.66
C ILE A 434 5.60 7.85 -18.44
N HIS A 435 6.93 8.01 -18.36
CA HIS A 435 7.86 6.88 -18.14
C HIS A 435 7.56 6.09 -16.87
N SER A 436 7.03 6.73 -15.84
CA SER A 436 6.76 6.10 -14.55
C SER A 436 5.33 5.54 -14.44
N ALA A 437 4.50 5.62 -15.48
CA ALA A 437 3.07 5.28 -15.44
C ALA A 437 2.83 3.81 -15.09
N PHE A 438 3.54 2.87 -15.72
CA PHE A 438 3.39 1.45 -15.43
C PHE A 438 3.84 1.09 -14.00
N LEU A 439 4.99 1.63 -13.55
CA LEU A 439 5.45 1.42 -12.17
C LEU A 439 4.44 1.91 -11.12
N ALA A 440 3.75 3.01 -11.42
CA ALA A 440 2.70 3.54 -10.56
C ALA A 440 1.45 2.66 -10.59
N PHE A 441 1.05 2.20 -11.78
CA PHE A 441 -0.08 1.30 -11.97
C PHE A 441 0.11 -0.05 -11.27
N SER A 442 1.34 -0.59 -11.28
CA SER A 442 1.66 -1.91 -10.70
C SER A 442 1.97 -1.90 -9.21
N ARG A 443 2.07 -0.72 -8.60
CA ARG A 443 2.70 -0.51 -7.27
C ARG A 443 2.14 -1.35 -6.13
N GLU A 444 0.84 -1.61 -6.14
CA GLU A 444 0.14 -2.36 -5.09
C GLU A 444 -0.07 -3.83 -5.46
N THR A 445 -0.01 -4.16 -6.75
CA THR A 445 -0.38 -5.48 -7.30
C THR A 445 0.81 -6.34 -7.70
N VAL A 446 2.01 -5.76 -7.77
CA VAL A 446 3.27 -6.48 -7.99
C VAL A 446 4.19 -6.26 -6.78
N PRO A 447 4.85 -7.31 -6.26
CA PRO A 447 5.81 -7.17 -5.16
C PRO A 447 6.88 -6.10 -5.44
N GLU A 448 7.24 -5.31 -4.43
CA GLU A 448 8.26 -4.27 -4.56
C GLU A 448 9.59 -4.85 -5.00
N SER A 449 9.96 -6.00 -4.43
CA SER A 449 11.17 -6.73 -4.77
C SER A 449 11.26 -6.97 -6.28
N MET A 450 10.16 -7.43 -6.90
CA MET A 450 10.04 -7.66 -8.34
C MET A 450 10.04 -6.34 -9.14
N MET A 451 9.27 -5.33 -8.74
CA MET A 451 9.24 -4.04 -9.47
C MET A 451 10.58 -3.30 -9.42
N ARG A 452 11.27 -3.35 -8.29
CA ARG A 452 12.60 -2.75 -8.12
C ARG A 452 13.64 -3.51 -8.92
N TYR A 453 13.55 -4.83 -8.90
CA TYR A 453 14.34 -5.71 -9.75
C TYR A 453 14.18 -5.34 -11.23
N LEU A 454 12.94 -5.22 -11.71
CA LEU A 454 12.61 -4.78 -13.08
C LEU A 454 13.24 -3.42 -13.43
N SER A 455 13.29 -2.50 -12.47
CA SER A 455 13.90 -1.17 -12.64
C SER A 455 15.43 -1.12 -12.45
N GLY A 456 16.08 -2.26 -12.18
CA GLY A 456 17.50 -2.36 -11.87
C GLY A 456 17.90 -1.66 -10.56
N GLN A 457 17.05 -1.72 -9.54
CA GLN A 457 17.24 -1.04 -8.25
C GLN A 457 17.18 -2.02 -7.07
N PRO A 458 17.95 -1.76 -5.99
CA PRO A 458 17.84 -2.54 -4.77
C PRO A 458 16.52 -2.25 -4.05
N ALA A 459 15.99 -3.28 -3.38
CA ALA A 459 14.85 -3.17 -2.48
C ALA A 459 15.14 -3.92 -1.19
N ILE A 460 14.83 -3.33 -0.03
CA ILE A 460 14.99 -4.01 1.26
C ILE A 460 14.26 -5.38 1.28
N GLN A 461 13.14 -5.49 0.55
CA GLN A 461 12.38 -6.73 0.45
C GLN A 461 13.12 -7.88 -0.24
N GLN A 462 14.10 -7.59 -1.10
CA GLN A 462 14.95 -8.62 -1.72
C GLN A 462 15.78 -9.38 -0.68
N HIS A 463 15.98 -8.84 0.54
CA HIS A 463 16.59 -9.60 1.63
C HIS A 463 15.70 -10.73 2.14
N TYR A 464 14.38 -10.68 1.94
CA TYR A 464 13.41 -11.58 2.59
C TYR A 464 12.73 -12.55 1.64
N VAL A 465 12.74 -12.26 0.33
CA VAL A 465 11.92 -12.94 -0.66
C VAL A 465 12.81 -13.65 -1.67
N CYS A 466 12.40 -14.86 -2.07
CA CYS A 466 12.89 -15.53 -3.26
C CYS A 466 11.80 -15.61 -4.34
N PHE A 467 12.19 -15.61 -5.61
CA PHE A 467 11.31 -15.91 -6.73
C PHE A 467 12.08 -16.44 -7.93
N THR A 468 11.42 -17.23 -8.78
CA THR A 468 11.93 -17.75 -10.05
C THR A 468 11.67 -16.77 -11.20
N ALA A 469 12.33 -17.00 -12.34
CA ALA A 469 12.06 -16.25 -13.58
C ALA A 469 10.61 -16.40 -14.04
N ALA A 470 10.03 -17.60 -13.88
CA ALA A 470 8.65 -17.88 -14.26
C ALA A 470 7.65 -17.11 -13.40
N GLU A 471 7.84 -17.10 -12.08
CA GLU A 471 6.98 -16.33 -11.16
C GLU A 471 7.07 -14.83 -11.41
N PHE A 472 8.29 -14.30 -11.57
CA PHE A 472 8.51 -12.91 -11.91
C PHE A 472 7.81 -12.52 -13.22
N SER A 473 8.00 -13.34 -14.27
CA SER A 473 7.36 -13.16 -15.57
C SER A 473 5.84 -13.20 -15.44
N GLY A 474 5.28 -14.21 -14.77
CA GLY A 474 3.85 -14.37 -14.59
C GLY A 474 3.18 -13.16 -13.95
N HIS A 475 3.76 -12.62 -12.87
CA HIS A 475 3.24 -11.41 -12.21
C HIS A 475 3.35 -10.16 -13.09
N VAL A 476 4.52 -9.91 -13.69
CA VAL A 476 4.76 -8.72 -14.52
C VAL A 476 3.89 -8.75 -15.78
N LEU A 477 3.80 -9.88 -16.47
CA LEU A 477 2.99 -10.06 -17.68
C LEU A 477 1.49 -9.91 -17.38
N LYS A 478 1.00 -10.49 -16.28
CA LYS A 478 -0.40 -10.35 -15.84
C LYS A 478 -0.79 -8.88 -15.65
N ILE A 479 0.06 -8.12 -14.96
CA ILE A 479 -0.20 -6.69 -14.69
C ILE A 479 0.05 -5.83 -15.93
N TRP A 480 1.00 -6.19 -16.78
CA TRP A 480 1.21 -5.54 -18.08
C TRP A 480 -0.01 -5.65 -18.99
N ARG A 481 -0.63 -6.85 -19.10
CA ARG A 481 -1.87 -7.03 -19.88
C ARG A 481 -2.99 -6.13 -19.37
N ARG A 482 -3.15 -6.03 -18.04
CA ARG A 482 -4.13 -5.10 -17.42
C ARG A 482 -3.80 -3.65 -17.72
N PHE A 483 -2.53 -3.26 -17.69
CA PHE A 483 -2.10 -1.92 -18.03
C PHE A 483 -2.41 -1.60 -19.50
N CYS A 484 -2.02 -2.47 -20.45
CA CYS A 484 -2.36 -2.30 -21.87
C CYS A 484 -3.87 -2.23 -22.12
N SER A 485 -4.67 -3.04 -21.42
CA SER A 485 -6.14 -2.96 -21.49
C SER A 485 -6.65 -1.60 -20.99
N ALA A 486 -6.14 -1.09 -19.86
CA ALA A 486 -6.46 0.25 -19.37
C ALA A 486 -6.03 1.36 -20.35
N LEU A 487 -4.95 1.15 -21.09
CA LEU A 487 -4.48 2.04 -22.16
C LEU A 487 -5.29 1.91 -23.46
N ARG A 488 -6.20 0.92 -23.55
CA ARG A 488 -6.95 0.54 -24.75
C ARG A 488 -6.05 0.09 -25.92
N ILE A 489 -4.89 -0.48 -25.60
CA ILE A 489 -4.01 -1.11 -26.60
C ILE A 489 -4.61 -2.47 -26.94
N HIS A 490 -4.85 -2.72 -28.23
CA HIS A 490 -5.39 -3.98 -28.70
C HIS A 490 -4.33 -5.09 -28.67
N ILE A 491 -4.33 -5.89 -27.62
CA ILE A 491 -3.55 -7.12 -27.58
C ILE A 491 -4.28 -8.14 -28.47
N LYS A 492 -3.65 -8.60 -29.56
CA LYS A 492 -4.17 -9.80 -30.25
C LYS A 492 -4.02 -10.95 -29.27
N ASP A 493 -5.10 -11.64 -28.97
CA ASP A 493 -5.07 -12.95 -28.30
C ASP A 493 -4.40 -13.95 -29.26
N GLN A 494 -3.08 -13.83 -29.41
CA GLN A 494 -2.25 -14.91 -29.90
C GLN A 494 -2.13 -15.91 -28.76
N THR A 495 -3.14 -16.78 -28.76
CA THR A 495 -3.20 -18.13 -28.21
C THR A 495 -2.82 -18.31 -26.74
N ALA A 496 -3.57 -19.20 -26.12
CA ALA A 496 -3.26 -19.89 -24.87
C ALA A 496 -1.88 -20.62 -24.87
N ASP A 497 -1.05 -20.45 -25.90
CA ASP A 497 0.23 -21.15 -26.11
C ASP A 497 1.48 -20.32 -25.78
N SER A 498 1.35 -19.05 -25.39
CA SER A 498 2.46 -18.34 -24.70
C SER A 498 2.56 -18.71 -23.20
N ASN A 499 1.70 -19.61 -22.72
CA ASN A 499 1.79 -20.18 -21.37
C ASN A 499 2.84 -21.27 -21.22
N SER A 500 3.46 -21.76 -22.31
CA SER A 500 4.66 -22.58 -22.15
C SER A 500 5.87 -21.65 -22.05
N ILE A 501 6.06 -21.05 -20.88
CA ILE A 501 7.40 -21.11 -20.31
C ILE A 501 7.64 -22.61 -20.21
N SER A 502 8.25 -23.22 -21.22
CA SER A 502 8.83 -24.55 -21.08
C SER A 502 9.94 -24.35 -20.07
N VAL A 503 9.57 -24.39 -18.78
CA VAL A 503 10.49 -24.42 -17.67
C VAL A 503 11.25 -25.71 -17.90
N SER A 504 12.49 -25.60 -18.38
CA SER A 504 13.40 -26.74 -18.30
C SER A 504 13.41 -27.19 -16.85
N GLY A 505 13.50 -28.50 -16.58
CA GLY A 505 13.52 -29.01 -15.20
C GLY A 505 14.56 -28.32 -14.30
N ASP A 506 15.60 -27.75 -14.90
CA ASP A 506 16.68 -27.02 -14.23
C ASP A 506 16.34 -25.55 -13.89
N GLU A 507 15.43 -24.90 -14.63
CA GLU A 507 15.03 -23.50 -14.35
C GLU A 507 14.09 -23.37 -13.14
N ILE A 508 13.46 -24.46 -12.69
CA ILE A 508 12.63 -24.52 -11.48
C ILE A 508 13.45 -24.16 -10.23
N TYR A 509 14.76 -24.39 -10.25
CA TYR A 509 15.65 -24.19 -9.10
C TYR A 509 16.40 -22.85 -9.13
N ASN A 510 16.33 -22.09 -10.22
CA ASN A 510 17.05 -20.82 -10.37
C ASN A 510 16.25 -19.65 -9.78
N HIS A 511 16.49 -19.38 -8.50
CA HIS A 511 15.83 -18.31 -7.76
C HIS A 511 16.66 -17.03 -7.75
N VAL A 512 16.01 -15.92 -7.44
CA VAL A 512 16.66 -14.64 -7.16
C VAL A 512 16.17 -14.13 -5.81
N GLY A 513 17.07 -13.53 -5.04
CA GLY A 513 16.76 -12.85 -3.79
C GLY A 513 17.46 -13.49 -2.59
N SER A 514 16.69 -13.91 -1.59
CA SER A 514 17.24 -14.23 -0.28
C SER A 514 17.82 -15.65 -0.15
N LYS A 515 19.15 -15.75 -0.02
CA LYS A 515 19.91 -17.00 0.10
C LYS A 515 19.60 -17.86 1.34
N ILE A 516 18.92 -17.34 2.35
CA ILE A 516 18.58 -18.08 3.58
C ILE A 516 17.14 -18.57 3.62
N THR A 517 16.37 -18.37 2.55
CA THR A 517 14.99 -18.85 2.45
C THR A 517 14.99 -20.38 2.34
N ILE A 518 14.23 -21.05 3.21
CA ILE A 518 14.04 -22.51 3.15
C ILE A 518 12.99 -22.80 2.08
N ARG A 519 13.21 -23.85 1.28
CA ARG A 519 12.26 -24.30 0.27
C ARG A 519 10.92 -24.66 0.91
N THR A 520 9.83 -24.27 0.25
CA THR A 520 8.47 -24.40 0.83
C THR A 520 8.09 -25.85 1.10
N ASP A 521 8.44 -26.77 0.19
CA ASP A 521 8.20 -28.22 0.33
C ASP A 521 8.96 -28.82 1.52
N VAL A 522 10.25 -28.46 1.67
CA VAL A 522 11.09 -28.89 2.79
C VAL A 522 10.55 -28.34 4.10
N TYR A 523 10.18 -27.06 4.10
CA TYR A 523 9.68 -26.37 5.27
C TYR A 523 8.34 -26.96 5.77
N ASP A 524 7.39 -27.23 4.86
CA ASP A 524 6.11 -27.83 5.22
C ASP A 524 6.28 -29.29 5.69
N ALA A 525 7.18 -30.07 5.07
CA ALA A 525 7.53 -31.42 5.52
C ALA A 525 8.17 -31.41 6.91
N PHE A 526 9.14 -30.53 7.14
CA PHE A 526 9.77 -30.33 8.44
C PHE A 526 8.75 -29.98 9.52
N PHE A 527 7.84 -29.04 9.25
CA PHE A 527 6.79 -28.65 10.19
C PHE A 527 5.88 -29.82 10.57
N ASN A 528 5.49 -30.64 9.58
CA ASN A 528 4.65 -31.79 9.79
C ASN A 528 5.32 -32.85 10.67
N ASP A 529 6.57 -33.21 10.33
CA ASP A 529 7.33 -34.23 11.04
C ASP A 529 7.70 -33.78 12.45
N PHE A 530 8.07 -32.51 12.62
CA PHE A 530 8.37 -31.92 13.92
C PHE A 530 7.15 -32.00 14.85
N SER A 531 5.95 -31.67 14.34
CA SER A 531 4.72 -31.69 15.14
C SER A 531 4.32 -33.09 15.60
N LYS A 532 4.53 -34.11 14.75
CA LYS A 532 4.26 -35.52 15.06
C LYS A 532 5.14 -36.05 16.20
N LYS A 533 6.43 -35.68 16.22
CA LYS A 533 7.41 -36.17 17.20
C LYS A 533 7.13 -35.66 18.62
N ILE A 534 6.52 -34.49 18.76
CA ILE A 534 6.34 -33.82 20.07
C ILE A 534 5.47 -34.64 21.02
N GLY A 535 4.42 -35.30 20.52
CA GLY A 535 3.46 -36.01 21.37
C GLY A 535 4.02 -37.20 22.15
N GLY A 536 5.21 -37.71 21.79
CA GLY A 536 5.89 -38.82 22.45
C GLY A 536 7.01 -38.42 23.42
N LEU A 537 7.21 -37.11 23.66
CA LEU A 537 8.30 -36.61 24.50
C LEU A 537 7.91 -36.56 25.99
N SER A 538 8.91 -36.40 26.85
CA SER A 538 8.71 -36.07 28.27
C SER A 538 8.02 -34.70 28.42
N PRO A 539 7.38 -34.38 29.57
CA PRO A 539 6.73 -33.08 29.76
C PRO A 539 7.63 -31.88 29.46
N VAL A 540 8.89 -31.93 29.88
CA VAL A 540 9.90 -30.90 29.55
C VAL A 540 10.17 -30.86 28.04
N GLY A 541 10.34 -32.02 27.41
CA GLY A 541 10.53 -32.13 25.96
C GLY A 541 9.36 -31.56 25.18
N VAL A 542 8.12 -31.84 25.61
CA VAL A 542 6.89 -31.28 25.02
C VAL A 542 6.89 -29.76 25.15
N LEU A 543 7.14 -29.20 26.35
CA LEU A 543 7.14 -27.75 26.58
C LEU A 543 8.18 -27.03 25.72
N ASN A 544 9.40 -27.56 25.64
CA ASN A 544 10.49 -26.97 24.87
C ASN A 544 10.24 -26.99 23.37
N ASN A 545 9.83 -28.14 22.84
CA ASN A 545 9.58 -28.28 21.41
C ASN A 545 8.30 -27.55 20.98
N ALA A 546 7.29 -27.48 21.85
CA ALA A 546 6.11 -26.63 21.62
C ALA A 546 6.46 -25.14 21.62
N ALA A 547 7.37 -24.69 22.50
CA ALA A 547 7.84 -23.30 22.51
C ALA A 547 8.56 -22.94 21.19
N LEU A 548 9.41 -23.85 20.69
CA LEU A 548 10.06 -23.70 19.40
C LEU A 548 9.04 -23.72 18.24
N TYR A 549 8.08 -24.65 18.27
CA TYR A 549 6.98 -24.71 17.31
C TYR A 549 6.22 -23.39 17.24
N ILE A 550 5.79 -22.86 18.40
CA ILE A 550 5.07 -21.59 18.52
C ILE A 550 5.90 -20.44 17.96
N HIS A 551 7.21 -20.42 18.21
CA HIS A 551 8.10 -19.42 17.61
C HIS A 551 8.11 -19.49 16.10
N MET A 552 8.35 -20.67 15.54
CA MET A 552 8.37 -20.84 14.08
C MET A 552 6.99 -20.49 13.48
N ARG A 553 5.90 -20.88 14.15
CA ARG A 553 4.51 -20.63 13.76
C ARG A 553 4.16 -19.14 13.71
N ILE A 554 4.52 -18.39 14.75
CA ILE A 554 4.28 -16.93 14.82
C ILE A 554 5.25 -16.17 13.89
N ALA A 555 6.51 -16.58 13.81
CA ALA A 555 7.47 -16.00 12.86
C ALA A 555 6.97 -16.11 11.42
N SER A 556 6.28 -17.21 11.10
CA SER A 556 5.87 -17.52 9.73
C SER A 556 4.51 -16.96 9.33
N THR A 557 3.70 -16.50 10.28
CA THR A 557 2.38 -15.88 10.00
C THR A 557 2.30 -14.41 10.36
N SER A 558 3.05 -13.99 11.37
CA SER A 558 3.03 -12.62 11.92
C SER A 558 4.38 -11.91 11.81
N GLY A 559 5.38 -12.55 11.18
CA GLY A 559 6.69 -11.95 10.90
C GLY A 559 7.52 -11.62 12.15
N LEU A 560 7.33 -12.34 13.27
CA LEU A 560 8.10 -12.11 14.49
C LEU A 560 9.62 -12.27 14.26
N ARG A 561 10.43 -11.42 14.89
CA ARG A 561 11.90 -11.44 14.73
C ARG A 561 12.56 -12.22 15.86
N PRO A 562 13.59 -13.04 15.57
CA PRO A 562 14.41 -13.68 16.60
C PRO A 562 15.43 -12.69 17.18
N VAL A 563 14.97 -11.79 18.06
CA VAL A 563 15.83 -10.87 18.83
C VAL A 563 16.19 -11.47 20.20
N ASN A 564 16.83 -10.71 21.08
CA ASN A 564 17.20 -11.21 22.41
C ASN A 564 15.96 -11.57 23.27
N GLU A 565 14.88 -10.82 23.10
CA GLU A 565 13.61 -11.06 23.78
C GLU A 565 12.50 -10.89 22.75
N PRO A 566 12.18 -11.95 21.98
CA PRO A 566 11.21 -11.85 20.90
C PRO A 566 9.78 -11.70 21.43
N TYR A 567 9.48 -12.26 22.60
CA TYR A 567 8.15 -12.19 23.20
C TYR A 567 8.09 -11.08 24.25
N PRO A 568 7.13 -10.16 24.16
CA PRO A 568 6.96 -9.12 25.16
C PRO A 568 6.47 -9.71 26.49
N ASN A 569 6.54 -8.90 27.55
CA ASN A 569 5.98 -9.24 28.86
C ASN A 569 4.43 -9.21 28.84
N LEU A 570 3.81 -9.61 29.96
CA LEU A 570 2.36 -9.65 30.10
C LEU A 570 1.68 -8.28 29.91
N ALA A 571 2.31 -7.19 30.36
CA ALA A 571 1.76 -5.83 30.20
C ALA A 571 1.66 -5.38 28.74
N HIS A 572 2.32 -6.10 27.83
CA HIS A 572 2.40 -5.80 26.40
C HIS A 572 1.83 -6.93 25.55
N THR A 573 1.06 -7.81 26.17
CA THR A 573 0.43 -8.98 25.55
C THR A 573 -1.05 -9.00 25.87
N ASP A 574 -1.87 -9.08 24.82
CA ASP A 574 -3.30 -9.35 24.93
C ASP A 574 -3.63 -10.57 24.07
N LEU A 575 -3.64 -11.75 24.69
CA LEU A 575 -3.91 -13.00 23.98
C LEU A 575 -5.39 -13.14 23.58
N ALA A 576 -6.31 -12.49 24.30
CA ALA A 576 -7.74 -12.58 23.97
C ALA A 576 -8.03 -11.93 22.61
N HIS A 577 -7.35 -10.81 22.34
CA HIS A 577 -7.42 -10.15 21.03
C HIS A 577 -6.29 -10.57 20.08
N GLY A 578 -5.34 -11.41 20.51
CA GLY A 578 -4.23 -11.91 19.72
C GLY A 578 -3.20 -10.83 19.35
N ILE A 579 -2.72 -10.07 20.34
CA ILE A 579 -1.91 -8.87 20.12
C ILE A 579 -0.65 -8.88 20.97
N PHE A 580 0.44 -8.44 20.35
CA PHE A 580 1.67 -8.01 21.03
C PHE A 580 1.97 -6.55 20.74
N THR A 581 2.51 -5.86 21.74
CA THR A 581 3.15 -4.55 21.56
C THR A 581 4.66 -4.69 21.81
N VAL A 582 5.48 -4.22 20.87
CA VAL A 582 6.93 -4.32 20.94
C VAL A 582 7.58 -2.96 20.71
N ALA A 583 8.72 -2.70 21.35
CA ALA A 583 9.43 -1.43 21.18
C ALA A 583 9.89 -1.23 19.72
N ASP A 584 9.70 -0.03 19.17
CA ASP A 584 10.20 0.29 17.84
C ASP A 584 11.65 0.79 17.90
N LYS A 585 12.59 0.03 17.34
CA LYS A 585 14.01 0.43 17.24
C LYS A 585 14.26 1.72 16.42
N ARG A 586 13.30 2.16 15.61
CA ARG A 586 13.46 3.31 14.69
C ARG A 586 12.82 4.59 15.23
N VAL A 587 12.19 4.53 16.39
CA VAL A 587 11.47 5.66 16.93
C VAL A 587 12.28 6.36 18.01
N HIS A 588 12.22 7.69 18.01
CA HIS A 588 12.97 8.54 18.93
C HIS A 588 12.31 8.64 20.32
N SER A 589 11.05 8.23 20.45
CA SER A 589 10.32 8.14 21.72
C SER A 589 10.39 6.72 22.31
N GLN A 590 10.67 6.62 23.61
CA GLN A 590 10.65 5.35 24.35
C GLN A 590 9.23 4.77 24.51
N GLU A 591 8.19 5.60 24.33
CA GLU A 591 6.79 5.19 24.51
C GLU A 591 6.16 4.64 23.22
N GLU A 592 6.78 4.87 22.06
CA GLU A 592 6.23 4.41 20.79
C GLU A 592 6.52 2.93 20.53
N ARG A 593 5.44 2.17 20.35
CA ARG A 593 5.47 0.72 20.15
C ARG A 593 4.82 0.31 18.83
N ARG A 594 5.28 -0.81 18.30
CA ARG A 594 4.67 -1.50 17.16
C ARG A 594 3.69 -2.54 17.65
N LEU A 595 2.56 -2.64 16.96
CA LEU A 595 1.62 -3.74 17.10
C LEU A 595 2.06 -4.92 16.23
N ILE A 596 2.01 -6.13 16.78
CA ILE A 596 2.05 -7.39 16.04
C ILE A 596 0.72 -8.09 16.33
N VAL A 597 -0.02 -8.41 15.27
CA VAL A 597 -1.30 -9.12 15.36
C VAL A 597 -1.05 -10.59 15.04
N LEU A 598 -1.53 -11.45 15.91
CA LEU A 598 -1.47 -12.90 15.80
C LEU A 598 -2.74 -13.41 15.13
N ALA A 599 -2.61 -14.54 14.44
CA ALA A 599 -3.78 -15.31 14.06
C ALA A 599 -4.47 -15.88 15.31
N PRO A 600 -5.80 -16.07 15.29
CA PRO A 600 -6.54 -16.65 16.41
C PRO A 600 -6.02 -18.02 16.87
N SER A 601 -5.60 -18.89 15.94
CA SER A 601 -5.07 -20.21 16.31
C SER A 601 -3.70 -20.10 17.00
N ALA A 602 -2.83 -19.19 16.53
CA ALA A 602 -1.53 -18.93 17.14
C ALA A 602 -1.67 -18.34 18.55
N ALA A 603 -2.64 -17.45 18.76
CA ALA A 603 -2.98 -16.95 20.09
C ALA A 603 -3.47 -18.07 21.03
N SER A 604 -4.32 -18.96 20.50
CA SER A 604 -4.84 -20.13 21.24
C SER A 604 -3.74 -21.12 21.63
N LEU A 605 -2.81 -21.40 20.71
CA LEU A 605 -1.62 -22.22 20.95
C LEU A 605 -0.77 -21.65 22.07
N LEU A 606 -0.47 -20.35 22.02
CA LEU A 606 0.33 -19.68 23.03
C LEU A 606 -0.36 -19.69 24.40
N ALA A 607 -1.69 -19.49 24.44
CA ALA A 607 -2.46 -19.60 25.67
C ALA A 607 -2.45 -21.03 26.25
N CYS A 608 -2.51 -22.06 25.40
CA CYS A 608 -2.40 -23.46 25.81
C CYS A 608 -1.01 -23.77 26.39
N TRP A 609 0.05 -23.33 25.70
CA TRP A 609 1.43 -23.48 26.17
C TRP A 609 1.65 -22.82 27.52
N ARG A 610 1.13 -21.59 27.71
CA ARG A 610 1.28 -20.86 28.97
C ARG A 610 0.64 -21.61 30.13
N ARG A 611 -0.59 -22.13 29.95
CA ARG A 611 -1.27 -22.95 30.97
C ARG A 611 -0.47 -24.21 31.31
N ALA A 612 0.09 -24.89 30.32
CA ALA A 612 0.91 -26.08 30.54
C ALA A 612 2.21 -25.75 31.30
N ALA A 613 2.88 -24.64 30.95
CA ALA A 613 4.07 -24.18 31.63
C ALA A 613 3.81 -23.73 33.08
N GLU A 614 2.66 -23.08 33.32
CA GLU A 614 2.19 -22.74 34.67
C GLU A 614 1.93 -24.00 35.51
N ALA A 615 1.22 -25.00 34.95
CA ALA A 615 0.97 -26.27 35.62
C ALA A 615 2.27 -27.01 35.95
N PHE A 616 3.23 -27.02 35.03
CA PHE A 616 4.55 -27.59 35.25
C PHE A 616 5.35 -26.85 36.33
N SER A 617 5.34 -25.50 36.32
CA SER A 617 6.04 -24.67 37.33
C SER A 617 5.47 -24.83 38.75
N LYS A 618 4.19 -25.22 38.87
CA LYS A 618 3.62 -25.60 40.17
C LYS A 618 4.15 -26.94 40.69
N ARG A 619 4.51 -27.86 39.78
CA ARG A 619 5.04 -29.20 40.12
C ARG A 619 6.54 -29.18 40.38
N VAL A 620 7.27 -28.31 39.69
CA VAL A 620 8.72 -28.11 39.85
C VAL A 620 8.90 -26.70 40.41
N PRO A 621 9.22 -26.52 41.70
CA PRO A 621 9.03 -25.29 42.49
C PRO A 621 9.75 -24.07 41.89
N LEU A 622 9.15 -23.49 40.86
CA LEU A 622 9.71 -22.45 40.02
C LEU A 622 8.63 -21.40 39.75
N SER A 623 9.07 -20.17 39.50
CA SER A 623 8.15 -19.12 39.08
C SER A 623 7.60 -19.43 37.68
N PRO A 624 6.29 -19.29 37.45
CA PRO A 624 5.71 -19.49 36.13
C PRO A 624 6.26 -18.47 35.12
N PRO A 625 6.45 -18.86 33.85
CA PRO A 625 7.01 -17.97 32.84
C PRO A 625 6.00 -16.91 32.42
N ALA A 626 6.46 -15.66 32.31
CA ALA A 626 5.61 -14.52 31.90
C ALA A 626 5.27 -14.52 30.40
N ASN A 627 6.05 -15.22 29.58
CA ASN A 627 5.94 -15.27 28.11
C ASN A 627 6.42 -16.63 27.59
N CYS A 628 6.40 -16.83 26.26
CA CYS A 628 6.86 -18.08 25.64
C CYS A 628 8.38 -18.24 25.84
N LEU A 629 8.79 -19.21 26.67
CA LEU A 629 10.17 -19.49 27.07
C LEU A 629 10.49 -20.98 26.87
N MET A 630 11.76 -21.34 26.90
CA MET A 630 12.18 -22.74 26.98
C MET A 630 12.64 -23.06 28.41
N PHE A 631 12.48 -24.30 28.82
CA PHE A 631 12.99 -24.82 30.08
C PHE A 631 14.37 -25.45 29.89
N TRP A 632 15.39 -24.90 30.54
CA TRP A 632 16.77 -25.38 30.44
C TRP A 632 17.48 -25.23 31.79
N GLN A 633 18.31 -26.21 32.18
CA GLN A 633 19.10 -26.19 33.42
C GLN A 633 18.29 -25.73 34.66
N ASN A 634 17.08 -26.28 34.84
CA ASN A 634 16.16 -25.96 35.93
C ASN A 634 15.64 -24.50 35.96
N GLY A 635 15.64 -23.80 34.83
CA GLY A 635 15.09 -22.45 34.73
C GLY A 635 14.44 -22.15 33.38
N TRP A 636 13.69 -21.06 33.34
CA TRP A 636 13.08 -20.55 32.10
C TRP A 636 14.05 -19.61 31.37
N ILE A 637 14.33 -19.90 30.10
CA ILE A 637 15.23 -19.13 29.24
C ILE A 637 14.49 -18.55 28.02
N SER A 638 14.88 -17.34 27.62
CA SER A 638 14.33 -16.69 26.42
C SER A 638 14.72 -17.42 25.15
N LEU A 639 13.78 -17.49 24.20
CA LEU A 639 13.97 -17.93 22.82
C LEU A 639 14.82 -16.92 22.02
N LYS A 640 16.07 -16.71 22.47
CA LYS A 640 17.06 -15.87 21.79
C LYS A 640 17.45 -16.52 20.47
N ARG A 641 17.91 -15.70 19.51
CA ARG A 641 18.42 -16.17 18.22
C ARG A 641 19.39 -17.37 18.33
N ALA A 642 20.35 -17.30 19.24
CA ALA A 642 21.34 -18.37 19.42
C ALA A 642 20.68 -19.69 19.87
N VAL A 643 19.77 -19.62 20.83
CA VAL A 643 19.01 -20.79 21.32
C VAL A 643 18.15 -21.38 20.20
N ILE A 644 17.46 -20.54 19.42
CA ILE A 644 16.64 -21.04 18.30
C ILE A 644 17.52 -21.73 17.25
N ASN A 645 18.64 -21.10 16.85
CA ASN A 645 19.56 -21.69 15.88
C ASN A 645 20.11 -23.04 16.36
N GLU A 646 20.57 -23.11 17.62
CA GLU A 646 21.10 -24.33 18.22
C GLU A 646 20.05 -25.45 18.24
N GLN A 647 18.81 -25.13 18.61
CA GLN A 647 17.73 -26.12 18.60
C GLN A 647 17.36 -26.57 17.19
N LEU A 648 17.32 -25.65 16.22
CA LEU A 648 17.10 -26.01 14.82
C LEU A 648 18.21 -26.93 14.30
N GLU A 649 19.47 -26.63 14.63
CA GLU A 649 20.63 -27.46 14.27
C GLU A 649 20.53 -28.85 14.89
N LEU A 650 20.15 -28.96 16.18
CA LEU A 650 19.95 -30.26 16.84
C LEU A 650 18.83 -31.09 16.21
N ILE A 651 17.77 -30.46 15.72
CA ILE A 651 16.61 -31.17 15.15
C ILE A 651 16.85 -31.56 13.69
N THR A 652 17.52 -30.69 12.94
CA THR A 652 17.68 -30.84 11.48
C THR A 652 19.04 -31.39 11.08
N ASN A 653 20.02 -31.39 11.98
CA ASN A 653 21.45 -31.60 11.71
C ASN A 653 22.04 -30.58 10.71
N GLU A 654 21.40 -29.43 10.56
CA GLU A 654 21.70 -28.43 9.54
C GLU A 654 21.74 -27.03 10.15
N GLN A 655 22.61 -26.16 9.65
CA GLN A 655 22.79 -24.81 10.19
C GLN A 655 21.71 -23.84 9.70
N LEU A 656 20.48 -24.05 10.16
CA LEU A 656 19.35 -23.18 9.86
C LEU A 656 19.38 -21.88 10.66
N SER A 657 19.12 -20.76 9.96
CA SER A 657 18.98 -19.46 10.60
C SER A 657 17.57 -19.28 11.17
N ALA A 658 17.45 -18.77 12.39
CA ALA A 658 16.16 -18.35 12.96
C ALA A 658 15.44 -17.29 12.09
N TYR A 659 16.18 -16.56 11.25
CA TYR A 659 15.58 -15.61 10.29
C TYR A 659 14.91 -16.31 9.11
N SER A 660 15.31 -17.53 8.76
CA SER A 660 14.83 -18.26 7.58
C SER A 660 13.32 -18.45 7.58
N MET A 661 12.70 -18.70 8.75
CA MET A 661 11.24 -18.87 8.88
C MET A 661 10.46 -17.65 8.40
N ARG A 662 10.94 -16.47 8.77
CA ARG A 662 10.35 -15.20 8.34
C ARG A 662 10.53 -14.96 6.83
N HIS A 663 11.60 -15.46 6.24
CA HIS A 663 11.87 -15.32 4.80
C HIS A 663 11.00 -16.27 3.98
N THR A 664 10.89 -17.53 4.43
CA THR A 664 9.97 -18.51 3.84
C THR A 664 8.53 -18.01 3.89
N ALA A 665 8.13 -17.35 4.98
CA ALA A 665 6.82 -16.71 5.08
C ALA A 665 6.62 -15.52 4.13
N ALA A 666 7.60 -14.62 4.04
CA ALA A 666 7.55 -13.49 3.11
C ALA A 666 7.40 -13.96 1.66
N THR A 667 8.15 -15.02 1.31
CA THR A 667 8.14 -15.70 0.02
C THR A 667 6.77 -16.35 -0.22
N GLY A 668 6.27 -17.17 0.71
CA GLY A 668 4.95 -17.80 0.61
C GLY A 668 3.81 -16.80 0.48
N HIS A 669 3.88 -15.64 1.14
CA HIS A 669 2.84 -14.61 1.05
C HIS A 669 2.68 -14.06 -0.37
N ILE A 670 3.77 -13.97 -1.13
CA ILE A 670 3.76 -13.47 -2.51
C ILE A 670 3.04 -14.45 -3.44
N PHE A 671 3.23 -15.76 -3.23
CA PHE A 671 2.76 -16.79 -4.15
C PHE A 671 1.42 -17.41 -3.81
N LEU A 672 1.05 -17.47 -2.53
CA LEU A 672 -0.23 -18.04 -2.09
C LEU A 672 -1.44 -17.14 -2.38
N SER A 673 -1.23 -15.84 -2.65
CA SER A 673 -2.31 -14.90 -2.94
C SER A 673 -2.52 -14.72 -4.45
N SER A 674 -3.65 -15.21 -4.97
CA SER A 674 -4.07 -14.99 -6.37
C SER A 674 -4.20 -13.50 -6.74
N ASN A 675 -4.42 -12.64 -5.73
CA ASN A 675 -4.49 -11.19 -5.82
C ASN A 675 -3.53 -10.55 -4.80
N PHE A 676 -2.23 -10.70 -5.05
CA PHE A 676 -1.17 -10.08 -4.24
C PHE A 676 -1.47 -8.60 -3.95
N ASN A 677 -1.21 -8.20 -2.71
CA ASN A 677 -1.32 -6.83 -2.26
C ASN A 677 -0.07 -6.46 -1.46
N GLN A 678 0.71 -5.50 -1.97
CA GLN A 678 1.94 -5.05 -1.33
C GLN A 678 1.73 -4.59 0.12
N ARG A 679 0.60 -3.95 0.44
CA ARG A 679 0.31 -3.50 1.80
C ARG A 679 0.20 -4.66 2.76
N LYS A 680 -0.41 -5.77 2.34
CA LYS A 680 -0.53 -6.97 3.19
C LYS A 680 0.84 -7.55 3.53
N LEU A 681 1.76 -7.57 2.55
CA LEU A 681 3.14 -7.98 2.79
C LEU A 681 3.90 -7.01 3.72
N ASP A 682 3.75 -5.70 3.51
CA ASP A 682 4.37 -4.67 4.36
C ASP A 682 3.87 -4.77 5.82
N MET A 683 2.58 -5.11 5.99
CA MET A 683 1.96 -5.40 7.30
C MET A 683 2.54 -6.65 7.94
N LEU A 684 2.59 -7.78 7.21
CA LEU A 684 3.15 -9.04 7.68
C LEU A 684 4.62 -8.89 8.10
N LEU A 685 5.41 -8.15 7.32
CA LEU A 685 6.81 -7.90 7.64
C LEU A 685 7.01 -6.82 8.70
N ASN A 686 5.96 -6.05 9.04
CA ASN A 686 6.05 -4.84 9.87
C ASN A 686 7.18 -3.91 9.38
N HIS A 687 7.28 -3.79 8.05
CA HIS A 687 8.23 -2.94 7.34
C HIS A 687 7.47 -2.07 6.37
N SER A 688 7.39 -0.77 6.65
CA SER A 688 6.99 0.20 5.63
C SER A 688 8.21 0.84 4.97
N ARG A 689 8.01 1.28 3.72
CA ARG A 689 9.02 1.92 2.85
C ARG A 689 9.64 3.22 3.39
N ALA A 690 9.16 3.74 4.53
CA ALA A 690 9.65 4.97 5.14
C ALA A 690 9.83 4.89 6.67
N GLY A 691 9.82 3.68 7.25
CA GLY A 691 9.97 3.50 8.70
C GLY A 691 8.77 3.93 9.54
N VAL A 692 7.65 4.29 8.91
CA VAL A 692 6.39 4.62 9.58
C VAL A 692 5.62 3.33 9.90
N SER A 693 4.99 3.23 11.07
CA SER A 693 4.07 2.12 11.35
C SER A 693 3.01 2.00 10.25
N VAL A 694 2.70 0.79 9.78
CA VAL A 694 1.64 0.59 8.76
C VAL A 694 0.28 1.12 9.25
N TRP A 695 0.10 1.13 10.57
CA TRP A 695 -1.08 1.65 11.27
C TRP A 695 -1.21 3.16 11.24
N SER A 696 -0.14 3.92 11.00
CA SER A 696 -0.18 5.39 10.96
C SER A 696 -1.18 5.96 9.95
N ARG A 697 -1.51 5.19 8.91
CA ARG A 697 -2.49 5.55 7.88
C ARG A 697 -3.94 5.41 8.35
N PHE A 698 -4.13 4.70 9.44
CA PHE A 698 -5.41 4.43 10.06
C PHE A 698 -5.46 5.02 11.47
N ALA A 699 -4.74 6.13 11.70
CA ALA A 699 -4.70 6.80 13.00
C ALA A 699 -6.10 7.17 13.55
N MET A 700 -7.10 7.26 12.65
CA MET A 700 -8.49 7.55 12.97
C MET A 700 -9.39 6.30 13.11
N ALA A 701 -8.90 5.11 12.76
CA ALA A 701 -9.69 3.88 12.88
C ALA A 701 -9.58 3.31 14.30
N ALA A 702 -10.65 2.67 14.77
CA ALA A 702 -10.61 2.02 16.07
C ALA A 702 -9.57 0.88 16.05
N PRO A 703 -8.74 0.71 17.10
CA PRO A 703 -7.78 -0.38 17.18
C PRO A 703 -8.41 -1.75 16.92
N ALA A 704 -9.64 -1.98 17.40
CA ALA A 704 -10.38 -3.23 17.18
C ALA A 704 -10.64 -3.54 15.69
N GLN A 705 -11.08 -2.56 14.90
CA GLN A 705 -11.27 -2.72 13.45
C GLN A 705 -9.97 -3.08 12.77
N LEU A 706 -8.91 -2.40 13.19
CA LEU A 706 -7.56 -2.57 12.69
C LEU A 706 -7.02 -3.98 12.94
N ILE A 707 -7.17 -4.49 14.15
CA ILE A 707 -6.84 -5.87 14.53
C ILE A 707 -7.62 -6.87 13.66
N ALA A 708 -8.94 -6.68 13.52
CA ALA A 708 -9.80 -7.57 12.75
C ALA A 708 -9.38 -7.65 11.27
N MET A 709 -9.09 -6.50 10.65
CA MET A 709 -8.59 -6.45 9.27
C MET A 709 -7.27 -7.22 9.10
N GLN A 710 -6.37 -7.15 10.09
CA GLN A 710 -5.12 -7.89 10.07
C GLN A 710 -5.32 -9.39 10.26
N GLN A 711 -6.15 -9.78 11.21
CA GLN A 711 -6.48 -11.18 11.45
C GLN A 711 -7.10 -11.82 10.21
N GLN A 712 -8.03 -11.12 9.54
CA GLN A 712 -8.62 -11.61 8.29
C GLN A 712 -7.56 -11.79 7.19
N ALA A 713 -6.58 -10.88 7.10
CA ALA A 713 -5.50 -11.01 6.12
C ALA A 713 -4.55 -12.18 6.44
N ILE A 714 -4.29 -12.47 7.72
CA ILE A 714 -3.41 -13.55 8.16
C ILE A 714 -4.12 -14.92 8.09
N ALA A 715 -5.43 -14.97 8.35
CA ALA A 715 -6.23 -16.20 8.42
C ALA A 715 -6.12 -17.09 7.17
N LEU A 716 -5.98 -16.49 5.98
CA LEU A 716 -5.79 -17.24 4.73
C LEU A 716 -4.53 -18.12 4.76
N TYR A 717 -3.48 -17.68 5.44
CA TYR A 717 -2.19 -18.37 5.57
C TYR A 717 -2.14 -19.25 6.82
N ASP A 718 -3.06 -19.04 7.75
CA ASP A 718 -3.13 -19.70 9.04
C ASP A 718 -3.69 -21.12 8.93
N SER A 719 -4.68 -21.30 8.04
CA SER A 719 -5.44 -22.54 7.88
C SER A 719 -4.57 -23.75 7.53
N LYS A 720 -3.41 -23.56 6.87
CA LYS A 720 -2.52 -24.65 6.48
C LYS A 720 -1.86 -25.38 7.65
N TYR A 721 -1.86 -24.79 8.85
CA TYR A 721 -1.24 -25.37 10.04
C TYR A 721 -2.24 -25.94 11.03
N ALA A 722 -3.54 -25.93 10.73
CA ALA A 722 -4.58 -26.27 11.70
C ALA A 722 -4.42 -27.69 12.29
N GLU A 723 -3.99 -28.66 11.47
CA GLU A 723 -3.75 -30.02 11.93
C GLU A 723 -2.56 -30.08 12.91
N GLN A 724 -1.44 -29.46 12.55
CA GLN A 724 -0.24 -29.41 13.39
C GLN A 724 -0.53 -28.66 14.70
N ASP A 725 -1.19 -27.50 14.63
CA ASP A 725 -1.63 -26.72 15.79
C ASP A 725 -2.42 -27.62 16.77
N ARG A 726 -3.36 -28.42 16.25
CA ARG A 726 -4.15 -29.37 17.06
C ARG A 726 -3.29 -30.45 17.72
N MET A 727 -2.30 -30.99 17.01
CA MET A 727 -1.38 -31.99 17.58
C MET A 727 -0.58 -31.42 18.76
N ILE A 728 -0.09 -30.19 18.63
CA ILE A 728 0.66 -29.51 19.69
C ILE A 728 -0.23 -29.22 20.89
N ILE A 729 -1.46 -28.71 20.67
CA ILE A 729 -2.44 -28.48 21.74
C ILE A 729 -2.74 -29.77 22.51
N ASN A 730 -2.94 -30.89 21.80
CA ASN A 730 -3.19 -32.18 22.43
C ASN A 730 -2.00 -32.64 23.28
N ALA A 731 -0.76 -32.45 22.81
CA ALA A 731 0.43 -32.80 23.58
C ALA A 731 0.58 -31.94 24.84
N LEU A 732 0.34 -30.63 24.74
CA LEU A 732 0.39 -29.68 25.86
C LEU A 732 -0.71 -29.96 26.90
N THR A 733 -1.90 -30.36 26.45
CA THR A 733 -3.04 -30.66 27.33
C THR A 733 -2.77 -31.86 28.24
N ARG A 734 -1.87 -32.78 27.87
CA ARG A 734 -1.46 -33.90 28.73
C ARG A 734 -0.60 -33.47 29.93
N ILE A 735 -0.08 -32.24 29.92
CA ILE A 735 0.73 -31.70 31.01
C ILE A 735 -0.15 -31.05 32.08
N LEU A 736 -1.25 -30.41 31.65
CA LEU A 736 -2.29 -29.87 32.53
C LEU A 736 -2.81 -30.98 33.44
#